data_AF-A0A812T9H9-F1
#
_entry.id   AF-A0A812T9H9-F1
#
_cell.length_a   1.000
_cell.length_b   1.000
_cell.length_c   1.000
_cell.angle_alpha   90.00
_cell.angle_beta   90.00
_cell.angle_gamma   90.00
#
_symmetry.space_group_name_H-M   'P 1'
#
loop_
_entity.id
_entity.type
_entity.pdbx_description
1 polymer ?
#
loop_
_entity_poly.entity_id
_entity_poly.type
_entity_poly.pdbx_seq_one_letter_code
_entity_poly.pdbx_strand_id
1 'polypeptide(L)'
;ATHHGIPLAIGISRSSELYVRHVSQLRSLFIWWLPDTTLREVSPLAVRLPVHDVREWVVGNKRTAAAGSAVRKLVSADLRVRAPRAQRFFARMSFRFQELQVLLDEVGSAEESEEEAMREIACKWVKENGLTWEGWVPRRTDCDAGFGLVNYQGHFVSSLESAVSCKPCPSGHFSDWTNTSQGISGGSYVCVACPAGSFQALPGKSLCDDCALGHAADQAGATECGLCDVGTFADQEGSTACKSCGDDTWTTKELAAVSDVDQGQGSNGGGARRWIEVRGAVSKDVCSCVEGRHFWQGQCELCLEGATCLGPTNLTLDPGFFAFPEDPNTVFRCFGSSRRCPGGLPGSCAPGRDNQSLACARCLPGLHDNYDGSCVMCDDVDWLILAVLASLLFLVPSAVHAFTLAMQLAPVGHSLMEVTFGLGQMVTSAQVLVIMQQGIQWGEPFIRLLESLEFVSLDFLWRIVNSVNCMVSFTPELRFLSQSLLFPSIFLLVPTATHVVYVRCWRQGQTQQFHLLRKTLGSLSVLFFIPALSSLLAPFRCDVHPSDARTMQVYESVECDFSGSHLRMCLMGGVVSLCLLSFLVFVFWLVYVELPKRLEAFDVDFLRSCSFLWARFRPGSEAFALFFLVRNAVIVVSPLLPSSFSSLFFIKFVLYISFCAIAFFKPLRTTATLYLELVIHVGFMVILDMGMLFMPQEDTSFVMVACMLVSLLVLLVILLMVAQAVFQKCRSTYRKQFHFFISHQKSAAGSLARLFKIELSKCGFRCFIDCDDLTDLTRLFSYVSQDVETLAVLASGDFLTRKWCVGELVTARLHSVKTMLVALPDFTMPDERFVASYTSLAPKIKELAVYGIGMAEIHETLLWLGTLEKFDLQWLGNDPIPEVVSWLTGMRGHSPRRLLLTKNPSASTDLSVTRVVSNMSECLILCDTTNMEAMAAAHVLYALLGVKMMELSMKTMLRILLGEDEVFGSARSQVLFLCTAGCLEVKQVASCLVQLNLESSWILPVLAEDSFQIPTFHESKLSYDIEGVDMERYNYICEAAFHEISVPFTPRSSNARQLDLQAKIIAERLTHSHHALRTKHTTSSRDLAGYLASPMTSSGDALHDLCDDVLSPLSPMSPVPTTPAEESEAATPAEEVYLEL
;
A
#
# COMPACT_ATOMS: atom_id res chain seq x y z
N ALA A 1 -24.96 106.35 -74.30
CA ALA A 1 -26.42 106.19 -74.48
C ALA A 1 -26.93 105.14 -73.51
N THR A 2 -28.23 105.11 -73.19
CA THR A 2 -28.83 103.94 -72.53
C THR A 2 -28.92 102.75 -73.50
N HIS A 3 -29.29 101.57 -73.00
CA HIS A 3 -29.49 100.36 -73.82
C HIS A 3 -30.50 100.56 -74.97
N HIS A 4 -31.49 101.46 -74.81
CA HIS A 4 -32.48 101.79 -75.84
C HIS A 4 -32.14 103.07 -76.63
N GLY A 5 -30.86 103.47 -76.68
CA GLY A 5 -30.41 104.64 -77.44
C GLY A 5 -30.77 106.01 -76.85
N ILE A 6 -31.47 106.05 -75.69
CA ILE A 6 -31.87 107.31 -75.06
C ILE A 6 -30.60 108.09 -74.65
N PRO A 7 -30.50 109.40 -74.95
CA PRO A 7 -29.42 110.23 -74.44
C PRO A 7 -29.54 110.33 -72.91
N LEU A 8 -28.43 110.06 -72.20
CA LEU A 8 -28.38 110.06 -70.75
C LEU A 8 -27.46 111.17 -70.27
N ALA A 9 -27.99 112.08 -69.47
CA ALA A 9 -27.23 113.00 -68.63
C ALA A 9 -27.46 112.60 -67.17
N ILE A 10 -26.38 112.46 -66.39
CA ILE A 10 -26.45 112.13 -64.96
C ILE A 10 -26.24 113.41 -64.17
N GLY A 11 -27.29 113.88 -63.49
CA GLY A 11 -27.20 114.95 -62.49
C GLY A 11 -27.09 114.37 -61.09
N ILE A 12 -26.20 114.91 -60.27
CA ILE A 12 -26.07 114.57 -58.85
C ILE A 12 -26.55 115.77 -58.02
N SER A 13 -27.61 115.58 -57.24
CA SER A 13 -28.06 116.58 -56.26
C SER A 13 -27.20 116.53 -54.99
N ARG A 14 -27.08 117.66 -54.29
CA ARG A 14 -26.39 117.75 -52.99
C ARG A 14 -27.29 117.44 -51.79
N SER A 15 -28.61 117.42 -51.97
CA SER A 15 -29.59 117.00 -50.94
C SER A 15 -30.84 116.38 -51.58
N SER A 16 -31.64 115.68 -50.78
CA SER A 16 -32.97 115.18 -51.15
C SER A 16 -33.92 116.31 -51.53
N GLU A 17 -33.98 117.37 -50.73
CA GLU A 17 -34.77 118.58 -50.98
C GLU A 17 -34.43 119.24 -52.33
N LEU A 18 -33.12 119.41 -52.62
CA LEU A 18 -32.67 119.92 -53.92
C LEU A 18 -32.99 118.94 -55.07
N TYR A 19 -32.96 117.63 -54.83
CA TYR A 19 -33.32 116.63 -55.84
C TYR A 19 -34.81 116.75 -56.21
N VAL A 20 -35.68 116.81 -55.20
CA VAL A 20 -37.13 117.02 -55.35
C VAL A 20 -37.41 118.30 -56.15
N ARG A 21 -36.76 119.40 -55.77
CA ARG A 21 -36.88 120.70 -56.44
C ARG A 21 -36.34 120.69 -57.88
N HIS A 22 -35.25 119.99 -58.15
CA HIS A 22 -34.72 119.84 -59.51
C HIS A 22 -35.64 118.99 -60.40
N VAL A 23 -36.22 117.90 -59.87
CA VAL A 23 -37.19 117.07 -60.59
C VAL A 23 -38.45 117.86 -60.95
N SER A 24 -39.05 118.56 -59.97
CA SER A 24 -40.29 119.32 -60.18
C SER A 24 -40.11 120.51 -61.14
N GLN A 25 -38.97 121.21 -61.07
CA GLN A 25 -38.68 122.35 -61.94
C GLN A 25 -38.24 121.97 -63.35
N LEU A 26 -37.38 120.95 -63.51
CA LEU A 26 -36.78 120.62 -64.81
C LEU A 26 -37.61 119.63 -65.64
N ARG A 27 -38.62 118.97 -65.04
CA ARG A 27 -39.47 117.95 -65.69
C ARG A 27 -38.64 116.84 -66.39
N SER A 28 -37.53 116.47 -65.77
CA SER A 28 -36.62 115.43 -66.26
C SER A 28 -37.21 114.03 -66.11
N LEU A 29 -36.67 113.06 -66.86
CA LEU A 29 -36.89 111.65 -66.57
C LEU A 29 -36.05 111.26 -65.33
N PHE A 30 -36.69 110.64 -64.34
CA PHE A 30 -36.04 110.21 -63.10
C PHE A 30 -36.44 108.78 -62.73
N ILE A 31 -35.71 108.20 -61.77
CA ILE A 31 -36.02 106.89 -61.18
C ILE A 31 -36.56 107.14 -59.78
N TRP A 32 -37.64 106.44 -59.41
CA TRP A 32 -38.32 106.56 -58.13
C TRP A 32 -38.64 105.18 -57.56
N TRP A 33 -38.78 105.10 -56.25
CA TRP A 33 -39.28 103.92 -55.54
C TRP A 33 -40.68 104.19 -54.99
N LEU A 34 -41.38 103.10 -54.66
CA LEU A 34 -42.62 103.14 -53.89
C LEU A 34 -42.50 102.06 -52.79
N PRO A 35 -43.17 102.24 -51.64
CA PRO A 35 -44.03 103.36 -51.31
C PRO A 35 -43.23 104.59 -50.83
N ASP A 36 -43.58 105.78 -51.33
CA ASP A 36 -42.96 107.07 -51.00
C ASP A 36 -43.84 108.23 -51.49
N THR A 37 -43.92 109.33 -50.74
CA THR A 37 -44.72 110.53 -51.06
C THR A 37 -43.92 111.74 -51.54
N THR A 38 -42.59 111.75 -51.46
CA THR A 38 -41.77 112.97 -51.61
C THR A 38 -41.88 113.64 -52.99
N LEU A 39 -42.38 112.93 -54.02
CA LEU A 39 -42.62 113.48 -55.37
C LEU A 39 -44.09 113.43 -55.82
N ARG A 40 -45.03 113.27 -54.88
CA ARG A 40 -46.49 113.17 -55.11
C ARG A 40 -47.05 114.36 -55.89
N GLU A 41 -46.66 115.58 -55.53
CA GLU A 41 -47.11 116.82 -56.22
C GLU A 41 -46.85 116.81 -57.73
N VAL A 42 -45.73 116.21 -58.16
CA VAL A 42 -45.28 116.20 -59.56
C VAL A 42 -46.12 115.24 -60.41
N SER A 43 -46.91 114.36 -59.79
CA SER A 43 -47.79 113.37 -60.45
C SER A 43 -47.10 112.61 -61.61
N PRO A 44 -45.93 111.98 -61.37
CA PRO A 44 -45.05 111.51 -62.43
C PRO A 44 -45.66 110.37 -63.25
N LEU A 45 -45.70 110.54 -64.58
CA LEU A 45 -46.14 109.51 -65.51
C LEU A 45 -45.06 108.42 -65.65
N ALA A 46 -45.35 107.21 -65.15
CA ALA A 46 -44.40 106.09 -65.17
C ALA A 46 -44.09 105.60 -66.60
N VAL A 47 -42.90 105.96 -67.11
CA VAL A 47 -42.41 105.54 -68.44
C VAL A 47 -42.02 104.06 -68.41
N ARG A 48 -42.74 103.24 -69.19
CA ARG A 48 -42.48 101.80 -69.35
C ARG A 48 -41.57 101.54 -70.54
N LEU A 49 -40.33 101.11 -70.28
CA LEU A 49 -39.35 100.75 -71.32
C LEU A 49 -39.49 99.27 -71.73
N PRO A 50 -39.34 98.90 -73.01
CA PRO A 50 -39.42 97.50 -73.44
C PRO A 50 -38.31 96.65 -72.79
N VAL A 51 -38.64 95.41 -72.41
CA VAL A 51 -37.83 94.59 -71.50
C VAL A 51 -36.59 94.01 -72.19
N HIS A 52 -35.46 94.00 -71.47
CA HIS A 52 -34.16 93.60 -71.96
C HIS A 52 -33.96 92.07 -72.04
N ASP A 53 -34.52 91.28 -71.12
CA ASP A 53 -34.36 89.82 -71.10
C ASP A 53 -35.54 89.09 -71.77
N VAL A 54 -35.21 88.35 -72.83
CA VAL A 54 -36.14 87.50 -73.59
C VAL A 54 -36.65 86.32 -72.74
N ARG A 55 -35.83 85.79 -71.82
CA ARG A 55 -36.18 84.62 -71.00
C ARG A 55 -37.31 84.94 -70.03
N GLU A 56 -37.19 86.03 -69.27
CA GLU A 56 -38.23 86.48 -68.34
C GLU A 56 -39.55 86.80 -69.07
N TRP A 57 -39.46 87.43 -70.24
CA TRP A 57 -40.63 87.75 -71.08
C TRP A 57 -41.39 86.50 -71.55
N VAL A 58 -40.68 85.40 -71.86
CA VAL A 58 -41.27 84.10 -72.23
C VAL A 58 -42.00 83.45 -71.06
N VAL A 59 -41.54 83.61 -69.81
CA VAL A 59 -42.28 83.15 -68.61
C VAL A 59 -43.41 84.12 -68.20
N GLY A 60 -43.69 85.13 -69.01
CA GLY A 60 -44.77 86.09 -68.79
C GLY A 60 -44.42 87.30 -67.91
N ASN A 61 -43.18 87.44 -67.44
CA ASN A 61 -42.76 88.65 -66.71
C ASN A 61 -42.51 89.80 -67.68
N LYS A 62 -43.56 90.55 -68.00
CA LYS A 62 -43.53 91.69 -68.94
C LYS A 62 -43.28 93.04 -68.23
N ARG A 63 -42.54 93.02 -67.11
CA ARG A 63 -42.32 94.20 -66.24
C ARG A 63 -41.02 94.92 -66.58
N THR A 64 -41.06 96.25 -66.53
CA THR A 64 -39.97 97.14 -66.99
C THR A 64 -39.03 97.58 -65.85
N ALA A 65 -39.01 96.81 -64.76
CA ALA A 65 -38.29 97.08 -63.51
C ALA A 65 -37.98 95.74 -62.83
N ALA A 66 -37.03 95.73 -61.90
CA ALA A 66 -36.61 94.52 -61.19
C ALA A 66 -37.78 93.80 -60.49
N ALA A 67 -37.61 92.48 -60.27
CA ALA A 67 -38.49 91.71 -59.38
C ALA A 67 -38.59 92.43 -58.02
N GLY A 68 -39.82 92.73 -57.60
CA GLY A 68 -40.10 93.88 -56.73
C GLY A 68 -39.35 93.88 -55.40
N SER A 69 -38.80 95.04 -55.04
CA SER A 69 -38.10 95.28 -53.78
C SER A 69 -38.98 94.90 -52.58
N ALA A 70 -38.59 93.85 -51.85
CA ALA A 70 -39.30 93.41 -50.65
C ALA A 70 -38.86 94.24 -49.43
N VAL A 71 -39.80 94.92 -48.78
CA VAL A 71 -39.58 95.51 -47.45
C VAL A 71 -39.31 94.36 -46.47
N ARG A 72 -38.12 94.34 -45.85
CA ARG A 72 -37.70 93.32 -44.88
C ARG A 72 -37.54 93.94 -43.49
N LYS A 73 -37.94 93.20 -42.47
CA LYS A 73 -37.73 93.54 -41.06
C LYS A 73 -36.38 92.97 -40.64
N LEU A 74 -35.49 93.81 -40.12
CA LEU A 74 -34.22 93.38 -39.53
C LEU A 74 -34.39 93.36 -38.00
N VAL A 75 -33.97 92.27 -37.36
CA VAL A 75 -34.01 92.08 -35.91
C VAL A 75 -32.70 91.44 -35.44
N SER A 76 -32.32 91.65 -34.18
CA SER A 76 -31.17 90.96 -33.60
C SER A 76 -31.39 89.45 -33.55
N ALA A 77 -30.35 88.66 -33.84
CA ALA A 77 -30.40 87.19 -33.74
C ALA A 77 -30.78 86.73 -32.32
N ASP A 78 -30.25 87.41 -31.31
CA ASP A 78 -30.56 87.21 -29.88
C ASP A 78 -32.06 87.36 -29.55
N LEU A 79 -32.85 88.04 -30.38
CA LEU A 79 -34.26 88.33 -30.07
C LEU A 79 -35.08 87.04 -29.93
N ARG A 80 -34.71 85.96 -30.63
CA ARG A 80 -35.33 84.63 -30.45
C ARG A 80 -35.13 84.09 -29.04
N VAL A 81 -33.98 84.34 -28.42
CA VAL A 81 -33.64 83.83 -27.08
C VAL A 81 -34.14 84.78 -25.99
N ARG A 82 -33.91 86.10 -26.14
CA ARG A 82 -34.24 87.11 -25.12
C ARG A 82 -35.73 87.48 -25.10
N ALA A 83 -36.43 87.37 -26.23
CA ALA A 83 -37.84 87.74 -26.35
C ALA A 83 -38.56 86.97 -27.49
N PRO A 84 -38.70 85.63 -27.41
CA PRO A 84 -39.29 84.82 -28.49
C PRO A 84 -40.68 85.30 -28.93
N ARG A 85 -41.51 85.80 -28.01
CA ARG A 85 -42.83 86.37 -28.36
C ARG A 85 -42.73 87.67 -29.18
N ALA A 86 -41.71 88.49 -28.97
CA ALA A 86 -41.44 89.65 -29.83
C ALA A 86 -40.90 89.20 -31.20
N GLN A 87 -39.97 88.23 -31.22
CA GLN A 87 -39.45 87.67 -32.48
C GLN A 87 -40.57 87.09 -33.35
N ARG A 88 -41.50 86.32 -32.79
CA ARG A 88 -42.62 85.74 -33.57
C ARG A 88 -43.67 86.78 -33.97
N PHE A 89 -43.90 87.81 -33.17
CA PHE A 89 -44.73 88.96 -33.58
C PHE A 89 -44.12 89.64 -34.82
N PHE A 90 -42.83 90.02 -34.76
CA PHE A 90 -42.13 90.60 -35.90
C PHE A 90 -42.03 89.63 -37.08
N ALA A 91 -41.99 88.31 -36.88
CA ALA A 91 -42.05 87.34 -37.97
C ALA A 91 -43.40 87.41 -38.71
N ARG A 92 -44.53 87.33 -37.98
CA ARG A 92 -45.90 87.31 -38.54
C ARG A 92 -46.37 88.67 -39.08
N MET A 93 -45.86 89.79 -38.54
CA MET A 93 -46.17 91.17 -38.94
C MET A 93 -46.05 91.40 -40.45
N SER A 94 -47.13 91.79 -41.14
CA SER A 94 -47.15 91.84 -42.61
C SER A 94 -48.12 92.88 -43.18
N PHE A 95 -47.57 93.97 -43.71
CA PHE A 95 -48.33 95.00 -44.43
C PHE A 95 -48.40 94.72 -45.93
N ARG A 96 -49.50 95.10 -46.57
CA ARG A 96 -49.59 95.11 -48.03
C ARG A 96 -48.95 96.38 -48.58
N PHE A 97 -48.29 96.27 -49.73
CA PHE A 97 -47.61 97.39 -50.39
C PHE A 97 -48.55 98.58 -50.68
N GLN A 98 -49.77 98.29 -51.13
CA GLN A 98 -50.80 99.30 -51.44
C GLN A 98 -51.32 99.99 -50.17
N GLU A 99 -51.46 99.25 -49.08
CA GLU A 99 -51.86 99.74 -47.76
C GLU A 99 -50.79 100.66 -47.17
N LEU A 100 -49.52 100.27 -47.25
CA LEU A 100 -48.41 101.12 -46.80
C LEU A 100 -48.26 102.39 -47.65
N GLN A 101 -48.53 102.33 -48.97
CA GLN A 101 -48.62 103.53 -49.82
C GLN A 101 -49.77 104.44 -49.37
N VAL A 102 -50.97 103.91 -49.13
CA VAL A 102 -52.13 104.72 -48.69
C VAL A 102 -51.87 105.40 -47.35
N LEU A 103 -51.26 104.71 -46.38
CA LEU A 103 -50.91 105.31 -45.09
C LEU A 103 -49.90 106.45 -45.24
N LEU A 104 -48.86 106.27 -46.05
CA LEU A 104 -47.89 107.34 -46.33
C LEU A 104 -48.53 108.48 -47.15
N ASP A 105 -49.44 108.18 -48.07
CA ASP A 105 -50.25 109.16 -48.80
C ASP A 105 -51.18 109.96 -47.88
N GLU A 106 -51.76 109.38 -46.82
CA GLU A 106 -52.50 110.14 -45.80
C GLU A 106 -51.55 111.11 -45.06
N VAL A 107 -50.39 110.62 -44.58
CA VAL A 107 -49.36 111.43 -43.88
C VAL A 107 -48.90 112.60 -44.74
N GLY A 108 -48.56 112.34 -46.01
CA GLY A 108 -48.16 113.35 -47.00
C GLY A 108 -49.29 114.26 -47.50
N SER A 109 -50.41 114.34 -46.78
CA SER A 109 -51.49 115.33 -46.96
C SER A 109 -52.00 115.93 -45.65
N ALA A 110 -51.38 115.63 -44.50
CA ALA A 110 -51.71 116.27 -43.24
C ALA A 110 -51.19 117.73 -43.21
N GLU A 111 -51.92 118.62 -42.54
CA GLU A 111 -51.47 120.00 -42.25
C GLU A 111 -50.59 120.08 -40.98
N GLU A 112 -50.49 118.97 -40.24
CA GLU A 112 -49.72 118.85 -38.99
C GLU A 112 -48.25 118.47 -39.23
N SER A 113 -47.46 118.32 -38.17
CA SER A 113 -46.08 117.82 -38.29
C SER A 113 -46.06 116.35 -38.69
N GLU A 114 -45.11 115.98 -39.54
CA GLU A 114 -45.00 114.64 -40.13
C GLU A 114 -44.97 113.50 -39.08
N GLU A 115 -44.31 113.74 -37.93
CA GLU A 115 -44.23 112.79 -36.82
C GLU A 115 -45.57 112.59 -36.09
N GLU A 116 -46.36 113.65 -35.89
CA GLU A 116 -47.67 113.56 -35.24
C GLU A 116 -48.71 112.96 -36.19
N ALA A 117 -48.69 113.36 -37.47
CA ALA A 117 -49.50 112.75 -38.52
C ALA A 117 -49.20 111.25 -38.69
N MET A 118 -47.91 110.85 -38.74
CA MET A 118 -47.50 109.43 -38.72
C MET A 118 -48.07 108.70 -37.49
N ARG A 119 -48.01 109.33 -36.31
CA ARG A 119 -48.48 108.73 -35.05
C ARG A 119 -49.99 108.53 -35.05
N GLU A 120 -50.78 109.54 -35.41
CA GLU A 120 -52.24 109.40 -35.43
C GLU A 120 -52.70 108.41 -36.51
N ILE A 121 -52.17 108.50 -37.73
CA ILE A 121 -52.55 107.61 -38.84
C ILE A 121 -52.18 106.15 -38.53
N ALA A 122 -51.03 105.89 -37.90
CA ALA A 122 -50.69 104.56 -37.40
C ALA A 122 -51.64 104.09 -36.28
N CYS A 123 -52.02 104.97 -35.34
CA CYS A 123 -52.96 104.63 -34.27
C CYS A 123 -54.39 104.38 -34.79
N LYS A 124 -54.82 105.11 -35.82
CA LYS A 124 -56.07 104.90 -36.56
C LYS A 124 -56.05 103.54 -37.25
N TRP A 125 -55.01 103.25 -38.06
CA TRP A 125 -54.88 101.95 -38.74
C TRP A 125 -54.90 100.77 -37.76
N VAL A 126 -54.20 100.87 -36.63
CA VAL A 126 -54.21 99.81 -35.59
C VAL A 126 -55.61 99.61 -34.99
N LYS A 127 -56.38 100.67 -34.74
CA LYS A 127 -57.76 100.55 -34.24
C LYS A 127 -58.71 99.94 -35.27
N GLU A 128 -58.55 100.30 -36.55
CA GLU A 128 -59.42 99.87 -37.64
C GLU A 128 -59.12 98.44 -38.13
N ASN A 129 -57.87 97.97 -38.02
CA ASN A 129 -57.40 96.72 -38.62
C ASN A 129 -57.10 95.60 -37.59
N GLY A 130 -57.86 95.55 -36.49
CA GLY A 130 -57.73 94.57 -35.40
C GLY A 130 -57.49 93.13 -35.87
N LEU A 131 -58.41 92.61 -36.69
CA LEU A 131 -58.36 91.24 -37.24
C LEU A 131 -57.06 90.92 -38.01
N THR A 132 -56.39 91.93 -38.57
CA THR A 132 -55.14 91.76 -39.31
C THR A 132 -53.95 91.59 -38.37
N TRP A 133 -53.81 92.45 -37.35
CA TRP A 133 -52.64 92.41 -36.46
C TRP A 133 -52.80 91.49 -35.25
N GLU A 134 -54.02 91.15 -34.83
CA GLU A 134 -54.26 90.14 -33.79
C GLU A 134 -53.66 88.78 -34.18
N GLY A 135 -53.78 88.41 -35.46
CA GLY A 135 -53.14 87.21 -36.03
C GLY A 135 -51.62 87.21 -35.97
N TRP A 136 -50.98 88.38 -35.77
CA TRP A 136 -49.53 88.49 -35.60
C TRP A 136 -49.09 88.16 -34.17
N VAL A 137 -49.97 88.29 -33.17
CA VAL A 137 -49.63 88.08 -31.76
C VAL A 137 -49.47 86.58 -31.46
N PRO A 138 -48.30 86.11 -30.99
CA PRO A 138 -48.09 84.69 -30.71
C PRO A 138 -48.76 84.26 -29.40
N ARG A 139 -49.35 83.06 -29.41
CA ARG A 139 -50.02 82.45 -28.25
C ARG A 139 -48.97 82.02 -27.22
N ARG A 140 -49.39 81.76 -25.97
CA ARG A 140 -48.48 81.26 -24.91
C ARG A 140 -48.11 79.79 -25.11
N THR A 141 -48.91 79.05 -25.86
CA THR A 141 -48.75 77.64 -26.22
C THR A 141 -48.06 77.41 -27.57
N ASP A 142 -47.72 78.48 -28.29
CA ASP A 142 -46.80 78.39 -29.43
C ASP A 142 -45.39 78.10 -28.86
N CYS A 143 -44.90 76.86 -28.91
CA CYS A 143 -43.57 76.50 -28.40
C CYS A 143 -42.49 76.62 -29.49
N ASP A 144 -41.21 76.72 -29.08
CA ASP A 144 -40.06 76.64 -29.99
C ASP A 144 -39.39 75.27 -29.84
N ALA A 145 -38.67 74.81 -30.87
CA ALA A 145 -37.80 73.65 -30.77
C ALA A 145 -36.84 73.80 -29.55
N GLY A 146 -36.74 72.72 -28.77
CA GLY A 146 -36.15 72.66 -27.43
C GLY A 146 -37.18 72.73 -26.30
N PHE A 147 -38.42 73.17 -26.54
CA PHE A 147 -39.45 73.41 -25.54
C PHE A 147 -40.72 72.61 -25.84
N GLY A 148 -41.36 72.07 -24.80
CA GLY A 148 -42.65 71.40 -24.90
C GLY A 148 -43.79 72.14 -24.18
N LEU A 149 -45.02 71.88 -24.62
CA LEU A 149 -46.25 72.28 -23.93
C LEU A 149 -46.28 71.82 -22.47
N VAL A 150 -46.70 72.72 -21.57
CA VAL A 150 -46.96 72.39 -20.15
C VAL A 150 -48.32 72.87 -19.65
N ASN A 151 -48.88 72.14 -18.70
CA ASN A 151 -50.11 72.49 -17.99
C ASN A 151 -49.89 73.58 -16.91
N TYR A 152 -50.96 73.96 -16.19
CA TYR A 152 -50.91 74.98 -15.14
C TYR A 152 -50.10 74.59 -13.89
N GLN A 153 -49.87 73.28 -13.66
CA GLN A 153 -48.95 72.78 -12.65
C GLN A 153 -47.49 72.80 -13.14
N GLY A 154 -47.30 73.00 -14.44
CA GLY A 154 -45.99 73.01 -15.09
C GLY A 154 -45.46 71.62 -15.46
N HIS A 155 -46.31 70.60 -15.48
CA HIS A 155 -46.01 69.27 -16.04
C HIS A 155 -46.16 69.28 -17.56
N PHE A 156 -45.35 68.49 -18.27
CA PHE A 156 -45.45 68.35 -19.73
C PHE A 156 -46.72 67.63 -20.16
N VAL A 157 -47.29 68.06 -21.29
CA VAL A 157 -48.53 67.50 -21.86
C VAL A 157 -48.42 67.35 -23.36
N SER A 158 -49.10 66.35 -23.92
CA SER A 158 -49.15 66.09 -25.36
C SER A 158 -50.30 66.82 -26.09
N SER A 159 -51.29 67.35 -25.36
CA SER A 159 -52.43 68.08 -25.93
C SER A 159 -52.31 69.60 -25.73
N LEU A 160 -52.69 70.35 -26.77
CA LEU A 160 -52.74 71.81 -26.78
C LEU A 160 -53.91 72.36 -25.93
N GLU A 161 -54.94 71.54 -25.68
CA GLU A 161 -56.08 71.88 -24.82
C GLU A 161 -55.70 71.96 -23.33
N SER A 162 -54.76 71.12 -22.89
CA SER A 162 -54.29 71.05 -21.50
C SER A 162 -53.11 71.97 -21.21
N ALA A 163 -52.66 72.74 -22.20
CA ALA A 163 -51.44 73.54 -22.15
C ALA A 163 -51.71 75.04 -21.89
N VAL A 164 -50.83 75.69 -21.12
CA VAL A 164 -50.93 77.13 -20.81
C VAL A 164 -49.64 77.91 -21.10
N SER A 165 -48.50 77.22 -21.19
CA SER A 165 -47.19 77.77 -21.51
C SER A 165 -46.25 76.68 -22.06
N CYS A 166 -44.98 77.01 -22.27
CA CYS A 166 -43.94 76.08 -22.71
C CYS A 166 -42.76 76.08 -21.72
N LYS A 167 -42.10 74.94 -21.53
CA LYS A 167 -40.84 74.79 -20.77
C LYS A 167 -39.80 74.03 -21.61
N PRO A 168 -38.48 74.21 -21.38
CA PRO A 168 -37.47 73.40 -22.06
C PRO A 168 -37.66 71.93 -21.69
N CYS A 169 -37.51 71.02 -22.66
CA CYS A 169 -37.63 69.58 -22.38
C CYS A 169 -36.56 69.12 -21.38
N PRO A 170 -36.86 68.16 -20.48
CA PRO A 170 -35.89 67.62 -19.55
C PRO A 170 -34.84 66.78 -20.29
N SER A 171 -33.77 66.37 -19.59
CA SER A 171 -32.88 65.33 -20.10
C SER A 171 -33.66 64.02 -20.34
N GLY A 172 -33.13 63.20 -21.24
CA GLY A 172 -33.81 62.02 -21.79
C GLY A 172 -35.00 62.33 -22.69
N HIS A 173 -35.30 63.61 -22.98
CA HIS A 173 -36.42 64.02 -23.82
C HIS A 173 -36.00 65.06 -24.86
N PHE A 174 -36.61 64.98 -26.05
CA PHE A 174 -36.46 65.94 -27.13
C PHE A 174 -37.80 66.60 -27.47
N SER A 175 -37.77 67.78 -28.08
CA SER A 175 -38.97 68.43 -28.59
C SER A 175 -39.36 67.91 -29.98
N ASP A 176 -40.48 67.18 -30.08
CA ASP A 176 -41.09 66.80 -31.36
C ASP A 176 -42.22 67.77 -31.75
N TRP A 177 -42.48 67.95 -33.04
CA TRP A 177 -43.56 68.81 -33.55
C TRP A 177 -44.86 68.03 -33.72
N THR A 178 -45.85 68.30 -32.88
CA THR A 178 -47.18 67.70 -33.01
C THR A 178 -48.18 68.63 -33.68
N ASN A 179 -48.83 68.12 -34.74
CA ASN A 179 -50.04 68.70 -35.30
C ASN A 179 -51.24 68.23 -34.45
N THR A 180 -51.35 68.77 -33.24
CA THR A 180 -52.45 68.45 -32.31
C THR A 180 -53.80 68.74 -32.97
N SER A 181 -54.64 67.72 -33.05
CA SER A 181 -55.64 67.62 -34.12
C SER A 181 -56.96 68.33 -33.84
N GLN A 182 -57.65 68.67 -34.94
CA GLN A 182 -59.05 69.15 -35.03
C GLN A 182 -59.29 70.64 -34.66
N GLY A 183 -59.66 71.42 -35.69
CA GLY A 183 -60.36 72.70 -35.54
C GLY A 183 -59.51 73.98 -35.53
N ILE A 184 -58.25 73.94 -35.07
CA ILE A 184 -57.39 75.14 -34.97
C ILE A 184 -56.11 74.97 -35.79
N SER A 185 -55.85 75.92 -36.70
CA SER A 185 -54.66 75.92 -37.55
C SER A 185 -53.41 76.39 -36.79
N GLY A 186 -52.76 75.48 -36.06
CA GLY A 186 -51.46 75.71 -35.43
C GLY A 186 -51.03 74.55 -34.54
N GLY A 187 -50.06 73.75 -35.00
CA GLY A 187 -49.37 72.77 -34.16
C GLY A 187 -48.40 73.42 -33.17
N SER A 188 -47.77 72.61 -32.33
CA SER A 188 -46.76 73.06 -31.37
C SER A 188 -45.78 71.93 -31.02
N TYR A 189 -44.73 72.25 -30.27
CA TYR A 189 -43.75 71.27 -29.82
C TYR A 189 -44.16 70.61 -28.49
N VAL A 190 -43.90 69.32 -28.36
CA VAL A 190 -44.11 68.50 -27.16
C VAL A 190 -42.84 67.74 -26.79
N CYS A 191 -42.62 67.47 -25.52
CA CYS A 191 -41.46 66.69 -25.09
C CYS A 191 -41.76 65.20 -25.19
N VAL A 192 -41.00 64.49 -26.01
CA VAL A 192 -41.07 63.05 -26.23
C VAL A 192 -39.80 62.43 -25.66
N ALA A 193 -39.91 61.29 -24.98
CA ALA A 193 -38.75 60.56 -24.48
C ALA A 193 -37.87 60.07 -25.65
N CYS A 194 -36.56 60.11 -25.47
CA CYS A 194 -35.63 59.52 -26.44
C CYS A 194 -35.95 58.03 -26.62
N PRO A 195 -36.09 57.51 -27.85
CA PRO A 195 -36.26 56.07 -28.05
C PRO A 195 -35.05 55.30 -27.53
N ALA A 196 -35.26 54.04 -27.12
CA ALA A 196 -34.17 53.12 -26.79
C ALA A 196 -33.13 53.09 -27.93
N GLY A 197 -31.85 52.99 -27.57
CA GLY A 197 -30.72 53.20 -28.47
C GLY A 197 -30.28 54.67 -28.63
N SER A 198 -31.02 55.64 -28.08
CA SER A 198 -30.64 57.06 -28.08
C SER A 198 -30.82 57.71 -26.72
N PHE A 199 -30.07 58.78 -26.45
CA PHE A 199 -30.07 59.48 -25.17
C PHE A 199 -30.12 61.00 -25.34
N GLN A 200 -30.34 61.73 -24.25
CA GLN A 200 -30.08 63.17 -24.25
C GLN A 200 -29.68 63.69 -22.85
N ALA A 201 -28.40 63.98 -22.67
CA ALA A 201 -27.87 64.43 -21.38
C ALA A 201 -28.29 65.86 -20.99
N LEU A 202 -28.64 66.73 -21.95
CA LEU A 202 -28.89 68.15 -21.70
C LEU A 202 -30.37 68.53 -21.93
N PRO A 203 -30.99 69.33 -21.04
CA PRO A 203 -32.34 69.83 -21.25
C PRO A 203 -32.38 70.88 -22.38
N GLY A 204 -33.57 71.10 -22.95
CA GLY A 204 -33.80 72.13 -23.96
C GLY A 204 -33.45 71.73 -25.40
N LYS A 205 -33.32 70.42 -25.67
CA LYS A 205 -32.88 69.86 -26.95
C LYS A 205 -34.03 69.46 -27.87
N SER A 206 -33.77 69.45 -29.17
CA SER A 206 -34.74 69.11 -30.23
C SER A 206 -34.47 67.80 -30.95
N LEU A 207 -33.42 67.08 -30.55
CA LEU A 207 -33.03 65.76 -31.03
C LEU A 207 -32.43 64.99 -29.85
N CYS A 208 -32.48 63.66 -29.93
CA CYS A 208 -31.64 62.77 -29.12
C CYS A 208 -30.36 62.47 -29.90
N ASP A 209 -29.30 62.15 -29.15
CA ASP A 209 -28.02 61.73 -29.69
C ASP A 209 -27.99 60.18 -29.61
N ASP A 210 -27.61 59.47 -30.68
CA ASP A 210 -27.60 58.00 -30.70
C ASP A 210 -26.49 57.42 -29.80
N CYS A 211 -26.71 56.23 -29.24
CA CYS A 211 -25.68 55.53 -28.47
C CYS A 211 -24.48 55.21 -29.38
N ALA A 212 -23.32 55.72 -29.02
CA ALA A 212 -22.07 55.41 -29.70
C ALA A 212 -21.67 53.93 -29.53
N LEU A 213 -20.78 53.45 -30.40
CA LEU A 213 -20.21 52.09 -30.32
C LEU A 213 -19.72 51.77 -28.90
N GLY A 214 -19.89 50.51 -28.48
CA GLY A 214 -19.60 50.05 -27.12
C GLY A 214 -20.60 50.51 -26.05
N HIS A 215 -21.65 51.25 -26.40
CA HIS A 215 -22.68 51.69 -25.47
C HIS A 215 -24.08 51.27 -25.94
N ALA A 216 -25.01 51.14 -25.00
CA ALA A 216 -26.41 50.84 -25.28
C ALA A 216 -27.38 51.59 -24.35
N ALA A 217 -28.62 51.74 -24.79
CA ALA A 217 -29.74 52.21 -23.96
C ALA A 217 -30.96 51.31 -24.21
N ASP A 218 -31.32 50.51 -23.21
CA ASP A 218 -32.43 49.55 -23.24
C ASP A 218 -33.81 50.22 -23.14
N GLN A 219 -33.87 51.32 -22.39
CA GLN A 219 -35.10 52.03 -22.06
C GLN A 219 -35.23 53.37 -22.77
N ALA A 220 -36.47 53.71 -23.13
CA ALA A 220 -36.80 55.04 -23.62
C ALA A 220 -36.70 56.07 -22.49
N GLY A 221 -36.17 57.26 -22.78
CA GLY A 221 -35.94 58.31 -21.80
C GLY A 221 -34.51 58.38 -21.24
N ALA A 222 -33.56 57.65 -21.82
CA ALA A 222 -32.18 57.57 -21.35
C ALA A 222 -31.48 58.94 -21.31
N THR A 223 -30.87 59.28 -20.17
CA THR A 223 -30.07 60.50 -20.00
C THR A 223 -28.62 60.33 -20.42
N GLU A 224 -28.14 59.09 -20.49
CA GLU A 224 -26.84 58.63 -20.97
C GLU A 224 -26.99 57.17 -21.46
N CYS A 225 -26.09 56.71 -22.33
CA CYS A 225 -26.04 55.29 -22.71
C CYS A 225 -25.06 54.55 -21.79
N GLY A 226 -25.46 53.38 -21.29
CA GLY A 226 -24.60 52.52 -20.49
C GLY A 226 -23.48 51.91 -21.33
N LEU A 227 -22.29 51.79 -20.76
CA LEU A 227 -21.19 50.99 -21.33
C LEU A 227 -21.59 49.51 -21.35
N CYS A 228 -21.25 48.80 -22.42
CA CYS A 228 -21.35 47.34 -22.43
C CYS A 228 -20.41 46.72 -21.39
N ASP A 229 -20.93 45.87 -20.52
CA ASP A 229 -20.14 45.17 -19.50
C ASP A 229 -19.27 44.05 -20.10
N VAL A 230 -18.31 43.57 -19.31
CA VAL A 230 -17.33 42.56 -19.74
C VAL A 230 -18.04 41.30 -20.27
N GLY A 231 -17.60 40.82 -21.44
CA GLY A 231 -18.27 39.75 -22.17
C GLY A 231 -19.41 40.19 -23.08
N THR A 232 -19.67 41.50 -23.19
CA THR A 232 -20.65 42.06 -24.14
C THR A 232 -20.08 43.22 -24.97
N PHE A 233 -20.61 43.41 -26.18
CA PHE A 233 -20.15 44.42 -27.14
C PHE A 233 -21.32 45.10 -27.86
N ALA A 234 -21.10 46.34 -28.34
CA ALA A 234 -22.04 47.05 -29.23
C ALA A 234 -21.29 47.53 -30.48
N ASP A 235 -21.56 46.88 -31.60
CA ASP A 235 -20.96 47.03 -32.93
C ASP A 235 -21.74 47.99 -33.85
N GLN A 236 -22.82 48.60 -33.35
CA GLN A 236 -23.71 49.49 -34.12
C GLN A 236 -24.06 50.73 -33.31
N GLU A 237 -24.02 51.89 -33.96
CA GLU A 237 -24.58 53.13 -33.40
C GLU A 237 -26.11 52.96 -33.25
N GLY A 238 -26.69 53.51 -32.18
CA GLY A 238 -28.10 53.32 -31.88
C GLY A 238 -28.44 51.99 -31.18
N SER A 239 -27.45 51.27 -30.63
CA SER A 239 -27.66 49.95 -30.01
C SER A 239 -28.62 50.00 -28.80
N THR A 240 -29.71 49.23 -28.85
CA THR A 240 -30.66 49.10 -27.73
C THR A 240 -30.20 48.09 -26.67
N ALA A 241 -29.27 47.20 -27.01
CA ALA A 241 -28.72 46.20 -26.10
C ALA A 241 -27.33 45.77 -26.56
N CYS A 242 -26.47 45.39 -25.61
CA CYS A 242 -25.16 44.82 -25.90
C CYS A 242 -25.28 43.33 -26.28
N LYS A 243 -24.54 42.92 -27.32
CA LYS A 243 -24.47 41.54 -27.81
C LYS A 243 -23.49 40.76 -26.93
N SER A 244 -23.87 39.55 -26.50
CA SER A 244 -22.95 38.65 -25.77
C SER A 244 -21.86 38.10 -26.69
N CYS A 245 -20.66 37.91 -26.14
CA CYS A 245 -19.59 37.15 -26.78
C CYS A 245 -19.93 35.65 -26.89
N GLY A 246 -20.56 35.09 -25.86
CA GLY A 246 -20.76 33.65 -25.63
C GLY A 246 -20.28 33.24 -24.23
N ASP A 247 -20.86 32.20 -23.65
CA ASP A 247 -20.77 31.90 -22.20
C ASP A 247 -19.34 31.66 -21.68
N ASP A 248 -18.47 31.08 -22.52
CA ASP A 248 -17.06 30.80 -22.20
C ASP A 248 -16.07 31.86 -22.72
N THR A 249 -16.58 33.04 -23.13
CA THR A 249 -15.77 34.09 -23.78
C THR A 249 -16.03 35.48 -23.23
N TRP A 250 -14.97 36.22 -22.89
CA TRP A 250 -15.03 37.61 -22.41
C TRP A 250 -14.32 38.59 -23.35
N THR A 251 -14.60 39.87 -23.17
CA THR A 251 -13.99 40.97 -23.93
C THR A 251 -12.61 41.33 -23.36
N THR A 252 -11.54 41.11 -24.12
CA THR A 252 -10.16 41.26 -23.63
C THR A 252 -9.25 42.06 -24.58
N LYS A 253 -8.22 42.72 -24.02
CA LYS A 253 -7.18 43.42 -24.77
C LYS A 253 -5.81 43.32 -24.07
N GLU A 254 -4.75 43.32 -24.88
CA GLU A 254 -3.29 43.38 -24.58
C GLU A 254 -2.81 42.81 -23.23
N LEU A 255 -1.93 41.79 -23.30
CA LEU A 255 -1.21 41.21 -22.16
C LEU A 255 -0.51 42.27 -21.29
N ALA A 256 -1.06 42.53 -20.10
CA ALA A 256 -0.39 43.29 -19.06
C ALA A 256 0.55 42.37 -18.27
N ALA A 257 1.80 42.78 -18.09
CA ALA A 257 2.70 42.14 -17.14
C ALA A 257 2.39 42.67 -15.73
N VAL A 258 1.86 41.82 -14.86
CA VAL A 258 1.66 42.14 -13.44
C VAL A 258 3.03 42.06 -12.76
N SER A 259 3.46 43.19 -12.21
CA SER A 259 4.58 43.22 -11.28
C SER A 259 4.05 42.91 -9.88
N ASP A 260 4.38 41.74 -9.33
CA ASP A 260 4.08 41.43 -7.94
C ASP A 260 4.83 42.43 -7.02
N VAL A 261 4.05 43.30 -6.39
CA VAL A 261 4.49 44.22 -5.34
C VAL A 261 3.64 43.97 -4.10
N ASP A 262 3.55 42.71 -3.67
CA ASP A 262 3.40 42.41 -2.26
C ASP A 262 3.92 41.01 -1.89
N GLN A 263 4.53 40.92 -0.71
CA GLN A 263 5.20 39.73 -0.14
C GLN A 263 6.46 39.25 -0.90
N GLY A 264 7.32 38.47 -0.24
CA GLY A 264 8.71 38.25 -0.67
C GLY A 264 9.21 36.81 -0.59
N GLN A 265 10.52 36.65 -0.83
CA GLN A 265 11.26 35.37 -0.88
C GLN A 265 11.08 34.51 -2.16
N GLY A 266 11.25 35.15 -3.32
CA GLY A 266 12.29 34.77 -4.28
C GLY A 266 12.30 33.34 -4.85
N SER A 267 11.79 33.22 -6.07
CA SER A 267 12.24 32.21 -7.06
C SER A 267 12.36 32.86 -8.45
N ASN A 268 12.98 32.18 -9.41
CA ASN A 268 13.21 32.72 -10.75
C ASN A 268 12.08 32.36 -11.72
N GLY A 269 11.49 33.38 -12.37
CA GLY A 269 10.85 33.23 -13.69
C GLY A 269 9.38 33.63 -13.75
N GLY A 270 9.09 34.67 -14.54
CA GLY A 270 7.73 34.99 -15.02
C GLY A 270 6.79 35.63 -13.99
N GLY A 271 6.81 36.96 -13.90
CA GLY A 271 5.68 37.69 -13.29
C GLY A 271 4.40 37.44 -14.09
N ALA A 272 3.28 37.23 -13.40
CA ALA A 272 2.02 36.82 -14.01
C ALA A 272 1.58 37.78 -15.12
N ARG A 273 1.16 37.23 -16.27
CA ARG A 273 0.62 38.04 -17.39
C ARG A 273 -0.88 37.82 -17.46
N ARG A 274 -1.65 38.88 -17.24
CA ARG A 274 -3.12 38.84 -17.33
C ARG A 274 -3.60 39.78 -18.43
N TRP A 275 -4.67 39.40 -19.11
CA TRP A 275 -5.33 40.26 -20.09
C TRP A 275 -6.18 41.32 -19.40
N ILE A 276 -6.29 42.49 -20.03
CA ILE A 276 -7.16 43.56 -19.52
C ILE A 276 -8.57 43.29 -20.02
N GLU A 277 -9.51 43.08 -19.09
CA GLU A 277 -10.94 42.98 -19.36
C GLU A 277 -11.48 44.33 -19.85
N VAL A 278 -12.19 44.33 -20.98
CA VAL A 278 -12.64 45.54 -21.68
C VAL A 278 -14.15 45.72 -21.50
N ARG A 279 -14.55 46.80 -20.82
CA ARG A 279 -15.91 47.35 -20.93
C ARG A 279 -16.01 48.27 -22.15
N GLY A 280 -17.18 48.35 -22.76
CA GLY A 280 -17.45 49.17 -23.93
C GLY A 280 -16.84 48.62 -25.22
N ALA A 281 -16.79 47.30 -25.39
CA ALA A 281 -16.24 46.68 -26.60
C ALA A 281 -17.08 47.02 -27.85
N VAL A 282 -16.38 47.32 -28.95
CA VAL A 282 -16.99 47.84 -30.20
C VAL A 282 -17.08 46.81 -31.34
N SER A 283 -16.58 45.59 -31.13
CA SER A 283 -16.67 44.49 -32.10
C SER A 283 -16.61 43.14 -31.40
N LYS A 284 -17.12 42.09 -32.07
CA LYS A 284 -16.95 40.69 -31.65
C LYS A 284 -15.49 40.24 -31.67
N ASP A 285 -14.62 40.89 -32.43
CA ASP A 285 -13.18 40.54 -32.53
C ASP A 285 -12.42 40.74 -31.20
N VAL A 286 -13.03 41.40 -30.21
CA VAL A 286 -12.50 41.61 -28.85
C VAL A 286 -12.89 40.45 -27.91
N CYS A 287 -13.83 39.59 -28.32
CA CYS A 287 -14.24 38.40 -27.58
C CYS A 287 -13.16 37.32 -27.66
N SER A 288 -12.84 36.67 -26.53
CA SER A 288 -11.82 35.63 -26.45
C SER A 288 -12.09 34.69 -25.27
N CYS A 289 -11.51 33.49 -25.28
CA CYS A 289 -11.68 32.52 -24.20
C CYS A 289 -11.21 33.09 -22.85
N VAL A 290 -11.91 32.74 -21.77
CA VAL A 290 -11.55 33.15 -20.40
C VAL A 290 -10.25 32.47 -19.91
N GLU A 291 -9.64 33.03 -18.86
CA GLU A 291 -8.46 32.45 -18.20
C GLU A 291 -8.75 31.00 -17.73
N GLY A 292 -7.83 30.07 -17.98
CA GLY A 292 -8.05 28.63 -17.77
C GLY A 292 -8.71 27.88 -18.95
N ARG A 293 -9.13 28.59 -20.00
CA ARG A 293 -9.57 28.01 -21.29
C ARG A 293 -8.65 28.44 -22.43
N HIS A 294 -8.66 27.69 -23.54
CA HIS A 294 -8.02 28.09 -24.80
C HIS A 294 -8.94 27.84 -26.00
N PHE A 295 -8.63 28.49 -27.13
CA PHE A 295 -9.40 28.32 -28.35
C PHE A 295 -8.95 27.07 -29.13
N TRP A 296 -9.86 26.13 -29.39
CA TRP A 296 -9.62 24.92 -30.18
C TRP A 296 -10.83 24.59 -31.06
N GLN A 297 -10.58 24.24 -32.33
CA GLN A 297 -11.59 23.88 -33.35
C GLN A 297 -12.85 24.78 -33.49
N GLY A 298 -12.82 26.02 -32.97
CA GLY A 298 -13.96 26.94 -32.99
C GLY A 298 -14.68 27.13 -31.65
N GLN A 299 -14.22 26.48 -30.58
CA GLN A 299 -14.78 26.51 -29.22
C GLN A 299 -13.69 26.86 -28.18
N CYS A 300 -14.10 27.13 -26.94
CA CYS A 300 -13.19 27.44 -25.83
C CYS A 300 -13.08 26.25 -24.88
N GLU A 301 -12.13 25.36 -25.13
CA GLU A 301 -11.96 24.15 -24.31
C GLU A 301 -11.24 24.45 -22.99
N LEU A 302 -11.55 23.67 -21.96
CA LEU A 302 -10.95 23.79 -20.63
C LEU A 302 -9.54 23.19 -20.66
N CYS A 303 -8.55 23.92 -20.15
CA CYS A 303 -7.19 23.41 -20.12
C CYS A 303 -6.98 22.41 -18.99
N LEU A 304 -6.41 21.26 -19.36
CA LEU A 304 -6.12 20.15 -18.45
C LEU A 304 -4.92 20.44 -17.55
N GLU A 305 -4.75 19.61 -16.52
CA GLU A 305 -3.62 19.69 -15.59
C GLU A 305 -2.27 19.66 -16.34
N GLY A 306 -1.38 20.62 -16.05
CA GLY A 306 -0.09 20.77 -16.73
C GLY A 306 -0.13 21.58 -18.03
N ALA A 307 -1.28 22.13 -18.41
CA ALA A 307 -1.42 23.13 -19.47
C ALA A 307 -1.79 24.51 -18.89
N THR A 308 -0.99 25.52 -19.22
CA THR A 308 -1.20 26.92 -18.85
C THR A 308 -1.88 27.68 -20.00
N CYS A 309 -3.04 28.28 -19.71
CA CYS A 309 -3.88 28.93 -20.71
C CYS A 309 -4.37 30.31 -20.26
N LEU A 310 -3.74 31.35 -20.81
CA LEU A 310 -4.06 32.74 -20.56
C LEU A 310 -5.16 33.23 -21.52
N GLY A 311 -6.22 32.46 -21.75
CA GLY A 311 -7.35 32.83 -22.62
C GLY A 311 -7.00 32.85 -24.11
N PRO A 312 -6.90 34.01 -24.80
CA PRO A 312 -6.64 34.09 -26.24
C PRO A 312 -5.24 33.69 -26.72
N THR A 313 -4.31 33.33 -25.83
CA THR A 313 -3.01 32.80 -26.25
C THR A 313 -3.12 31.33 -26.66
N ASN A 314 -2.24 30.86 -27.55
CA ASN A 314 -2.01 29.42 -27.71
C ASN A 314 -1.74 28.77 -26.36
N LEU A 315 -2.27 27.56 -26.15
CA LEU A 315 -1.98 26.72 -24.99
C LEU A 315 -0.47 26.55 -24.83
N THR A 316 0.03 26.75 -23.61
CA THR A 316 1.39 26.37 -23.21
C THR A 316 1.35 25.21 -22.24
N LEU A 317 2.45 24.48 -22.16
CA LEU A 317 2.65 23.31 -21.31
C LEU A 317 3.68 23.61 -20.24
N ASP A 318 3.44 23.12 -19.04
CA ASP A 318 4.35 23.28 -17.92
C ASP A 318 5.48 22.23 -17.97
N PRO A 319 6.65 22.48 -17.33
CA PRO A 319 7.75 21.52 -17.31
C PRO A 319 7.33 20.17 -16.70
N GLY A 320 7.54 19.09 -17.46
CA GLY A 320 7.04 17.76 -17.14
C GLY A 320 5.81 17.31 -17.95
N PHE A 321 5.25 18.17 -18.82
CA PHE A 321 4.08 17.83 -19.65
C PHE A 321 4.35 17.99 -21.16
N PHE A 322 3.61 17.24 -21.97
CA PHE A 322 3.68 17.19 -23.43
C PHE A 322 2.27 17.08 -24.02
N ALA A 323 2.02 17.73 -25.16
CA ALA A 323 0.85 17.53 -26.00
C ALA A 323 1.28 17.66 -27.47
N PHE A 324 0.55 17.02 -28.39
CA PHE A 324 0.88 17.08 -29.82
C PHE A 324 0.50 18.44 -30.45
N PRO A 325 1.27 18.96 -31.42
CA PRO A 325 0.88 20.15 -32.19
C PRO A 325 -0.47 20.01 -32.92
N GLU A 326 -0.82 18.78 -33.30
CA GLU A 326 -2.05 18.45 -34.03
C GLU A 326 -3.29 18.33 -33.13
N ASP A 327 -3.11 18.05 -31.83
CA ASP A 327 -4.19 17.96 -30.85
C ASP A 327 -3.73 18.39 -29.44
N PRO A 328 -3.63 19.71 -29.18
CA PRO A 328 -3.00 20.25 -27.98
C PRO A 328 -3.82 20.04 -26.69
N ASN A 329 -5.08 19.60 -26.79
CA ASN A 329 -5.88 19.21 -25.61
C ASN A 329 -5.60 17.76 -25.17
N THR A 330 -4.80 16.98 -25.93
CA THR A 330 -4.28 15.68 -25.46
C THR A 330 -3.02 15.90 -24.62
N VAL A 331 -3.21 16.30 -23.35
CA VAL A 331 -2.09 16.53 -22.41
C VAL A 331 -1.64 15.20 -21.80
N PHE A 332 -0.34 14.92 -21.94
CA PHE A 332 0.38 13.78 -21.38
C PHE A 332 1.40 14.26 -20.33
N ARG A 333 1.50 13.52 -19.23
CA ARG A 333 2.53 13.73 -18.20
C ARG A 333 3.77 12.90 -18.56
N CYS A 334 4.94 13.53 -18.63
CA CYS A 334 6.20 12.88 -18.95
C CYS A 334 6.86 12.36 -17.66
N PHE A 335 6.90 11.04 -17.49
CA PHE A 335 7.46 10.43 -16.29
C PHE A 335 9.01 10.39 -16.34
N GLY A 336 9.63 10.14 -15.17
CA GLY A 336 11.08 10.16 -15.01
C GLY A 336 11.65 11.57 -14.80
N SER A 337 12.62 11.98 -15.61
CA SER A 337 13.28 13.29 -15.47
C SER A 337 12.38 14.41 -15.99
N SER A 338 12.03 15.38 -15.13
CA SER A 338 11.19 16.54 -15.51
C SER A 338 11.78 17.41 -16.62
N ARG A 339 13.08 17.25 -16.92
CA ARG A 339 13.77 17.88 -18.06
C ARG A 339 13.48 17.24 -19.42
N ARG A 340 12.89 16.03 -19.47
CA ARG A 340 12.47 15.31 -20.69
C ARG A 340 11.50 16.12 -21.55
N CYS A 341 10.57 16.80 -20.89
CA CYS A 341 9.57 17.68 -21.48
C CYS A 341 9.73 19.07 -20.83
N PRO A 342 10.47 20.00 -21.44
CA PRO A 342 10.86 21.26 -20.81
C PRO A 342 9.72 22.28 -20.65
N GLY A 343 8.49 21.92 -21.03
CA GLY A 343 7.37 22.85 -21.19
C GLY A 343 7.51 23.70 -22.46
N GLY A 344 6.63 24.69 -22.61
CA GLY A 344 6.59 25.59 -23.76
C GLY A 344 5.36 25.35 -24.66
N LEU A 345 5.55 25.33 -25.97
CA LEU A 345 4.44 25.05 -26.92
C LEU A 345 4.25 23.53 -27.12
N PRO A 346 3.05 23.05 -27.48
CA PRO A 346 2.82 21.68 -27.95
C PRO A 346 3.88 21.21 -28.96
N GLY A 347 4.35 19.96 -28.82
CA GLY A 347 5.48 19.41 -29.56
C GLY A 347 6.88 19.78 -29.03
N SER A 348 7.00 20.50 -27.91
CA SER A 348 8.32 20.85 -27.32
C SER A 348 8.92 19.69 -26.50
N CYS A 349 10.04 19.15 -26.98
CA CYS A 349 10.80 18.08 -26.31
C CYS A 349 12.24 18.52 -25.97
N ALA A 350 12.90 17.80 -25.05
CA ALA A 350 14.32 18.02 -24.77
C ALA A 350 15.23 17.77 -26.00
N PRO A 351 16.44 18.37 -26.06
CA PRO A 351 17.35 18.20 -27.20
C PRO A 351 17.63 16.73 -27.55
N GLY A 352 17.53 16.40 -28.84
CA GLY A 352 17.77 15.06 -29.37
C GLY A 352 16.61 14.07 -29.26
N ARG A 353 15.46 14.47 -28.67
CA ARG A 353 14.24 13.65 -28.64
C ARG A 353 13.39 13.80 -29.90
N ASP A 354 12.62 12.76 -30.18
CA ASP A 354 11.63 12.69 -31.24
C ASP A 354 10.32 13.37 -30.78
N ASN A 355 9.93 14.46 -31.43
CA ASN A 355 8.71 15.21 -31.11
C ASN A 355 7.43 14.59 -31.68
N GLN A 356 7.54 13.53 -32.49
CA GLN A 356 6.42 12.66 -32.86
C GLN A 356 6.28 11.47 -31.89
N SER A 357 7.19 11.32 -30.93
CA SER A 357 7.08 10.30 -29.89
C SER A 357 6.25 10.79 -28.71
N LEU A 358 5.26 9.98 -28.33
CA LEU A 358 4.38 10.20 -27.18
C LEU A 358 5.21 10.50 -25.91
N ALA A 359 4.84 11.55 -25.18
CA ALA A 359 5.56 12.05 -23.99
C ALA A 359 7.08 12.28 -24.20
N CYS A 360 7.51 12.59 -25.44
CA CYS A 360 8.91 12.68 -25.85
C CYS A 360 9.75 11.41 -25.53
N ALA A 361 9.11 10.24 -25.42
CA ALA A 361 9.72 9.04 -24.85
C ALA A 361 10.86 8.42 -25.69
N ARG A 362 11.05 8.82 -26.96
CA ARG A 362 12.10 8.28 -27.84
C ARG A 362 13.17 9.34 -28.17
N CYS A 363 14.42 8.88 -28.24
CA CYS A 363 15.49 9.64 -28.87
C CYS A 363 15.45 9.51 -30.39
N LEU A 364 15.95 10.51 -31.09
CA LEU A 364 16.17 10.43 -32.55
C LEU A 364 17.24 9.36 -32.87
N PRO A 365 17.22 8.75 -34.07
CA PRO A 365 18.15 7.68 -34.43
C PRO A 365 19.63 8.07 -34.26
N GLY A 366 20.40 7.22 -33.58
CA GLY A 366 21.83 7.47 -33.28
C GLY A 366 22.10 8.23 -31.97
N LEU A 367 21.08 8.57 -31.19
CA LEU A 367 21.23 9.13 -29.83
C LEU A 367 20.60 8.21 -28.76
N HIS A 368 21.13 8.26 -27.53
CA HIS A 368 20.58 7.57 -26.36
C HIS A 368 20.15 8.54 -25.25
N ASP A 369 19.28 8.09 -24.35
CA ASP A 369 18.76 8.90 -23.24
C ASP A 369 19.84 9.11 -22.14
N ASN A 370 19.86 10.29 -21.53
CA ASN A 370 20.80 10.71 -20.48
C ASN A 370 20.03 11.05 -19.19
N TYR A 371 20.67 10.99 -18.03
CA TYR A 371 20.06 11.28 -16.72
C TYR A 371 19.43 12.70 -16.65
N ASP A 372 20.01 13.66 -17.38
CA ASP A 372 19.48 15.02 -17.52
C ASP A 372 18.23 15.14 -18.41
N GLY A 373 17.70 14.03 -18.93
CA GLY A 373 16.49 13.98 -19.75
C GLY A 373 16.69 14.42 -21.21
N SER A 374 17.88 14.85 -21.63
CA SER A 374 18.25 15.04 -23.03
C SER A 374 18.75 13.74 -23.68
N CYS A 375 18.79 13.69 -25.01
CA CYS A 375 19.45 12.60 -25.73
C CYS A 375 20.84 13.04 -26.21
N VAL A 376 21.85 12.17 -26.04
CA VAL A 376 23.25 12.40 -26.40
C VAL A 376 23.73 11.35 -27.41
N MET A 377 24.79 11.64 -28.17
CA MET A 377 25.34 10.69 -29.15
C MET A 377 26.16 9.61 -28.43
N CYS A 378 26.12 8.37 -28.91
CA CYS A 378 26.97 7.30 -28.36
C CYS A 378 28.47 7.56 -28.65
N ASP A 379 29.31 7.20 -27.68
CA ASP A 379 30.78 7.37 -27.71
C ASP A 379 31.49 6.01 -27.85
N ASP A 380 32.78 6.00 -28.24
CA ASP A 380 33.58 4.77 -28.33
C ASP A 380 33.67 3.97 -27.01
N VAL A 381 33.36 4.60 -25.88
CA VAL A 381 33.30 3.97 -24.54
C VAL A 381 32.12 2.98 -24.44
N ASP A 382 31.03 3.19 -25.17
CA ASP A 382 29.86 2.31 -25.15
C ASP A 382 30.17 0.90 -25.66
N TRP A 383 31.08 0.77 -26.63
CA TRP A 383 31.58 -0.53 -27.09
C TRP A 383 32.34 -1.30 -26.00
N LEU A 384 33.13 -0.59 -25.19
CA LEU A 384 33.84 -1.20 -24.06
C LEU A 384 32.85 -1.64 -22.98
N ILE A 385 31.84 -0.81 -22.68
CA ILE A 385 30.76 -1.14 -21.74
C ILE A 385 30.02 -2.39 -22.22
N LEU A 386 29.55 -2.42 -23.47
CA LEU A 386 28.86 -3.57 -24.09
C LEU A 386 29.72 -4.85 -24.05
N ALA A 387 31.00 -4.77 -24.40
CA ALA A 387 31.92 -5.91 -24.34
C ALA A 387 32.12 -6.43 -22.92
N VAL A 388 32.27 -5.53 -21.93
CA VAL A 388 32.36 -5.89 -20.50
C VAL A 388 31.07 -6.56 -20.03
N LEU A 389 29.90 -6.04 -20.39
CA LEU A 389 28.59 -6.58 -20.01
C LEU A 389 28.32 -7.96 -20.60
N ALA A 390 28.61 -8.13 -21.90
CA ALA A 390 28.58 -9.44 -22.52
C ALA A 390 29.52 -10.41 -21.79
N SER A 391 30.75 -9.98 -21.49
CA SER A 391 31.69 -10.80 -20.73
C SER A 391 31.15 -11.17 -19.34
N LEU A 392 30.47 -10.28 -18.62
CA LEU A 392 29.87 -10.54 -17.31
C LEU A 392 28.65 -11.47 -17.40
N LEU A 393 27.80 -11.33 -18.41
CA LEU A 393 26.66 -12.21 -18.66
C LEU A 393 27.08 -13.65 -18.99
N PHE A 394 28.30 -13.86 -19.52
CA PHE A 394 28.90 -15.20 -19.62
C PHE A 394 29.69 -15.61 -18.38
N LEU A 395 30.54 -14.73 -17.82
CA LEU A 395 31.44 -15.03 -16.70
C LEU A 395 30.70 -15.28 -15.39
N VAL A 396 29.66 -14.50 -15.04
CA VAL A 396 28.97 -14.64 -13.75
C VAL A 396 28.22 -15.97 -13.64
N PRO A 397 27.40 -16.42 -14.63
CA PRO A 397 26.80 -17.76 -14.57
C PRO A 397 27.84 -18.88 -14.60
N SER A 398 28.93 -18.70 -15.37
CA SER A 398 30.05 -19.65 -15.41
C SER A 398 30.74 -19.78 -14.05
N ALA A 399 31.01 -18.66 -13.39
CA ALA A 399 31.66 -18.60 -12.08
C ALA A 399 30.75 -19.13 -10.97
N VAL A 400 29.46 -18.81 -10.98
CA VAL A 400 28.48 -19.37 -10.02
C VAL A 400 28.38 -20.90 -10.19
N HIS A 401 28.27 -21.39 -11.42
CA HIS A 401 28.22 -22.83 -11.69
C HIS A 401 29.53 -23.53 -11.25
N ALA A 402 30.69 -22.99 -11.62
CA ALA A 402 32.00 -23.50 -11.19
C ALA A 402 32.18 -23.45 -9.66
N PHE A 403 31.71 -22.39 -8.99
CA PHE A 403 31.75 -22.24 -7.53
C PHE A 403 30.86 -23.28 -6.83
N THR A 404 29.63 -23.50 -7.30
CA THR A 404 28.78 -24.56 -6.74
C THR A 404 29.35 -25.96 -6.96
N LEU A 405 30.06 -26.18 -8.07
CA LEU A 405 30.76 -27.44 -8.37
C LEU A 405 32.01 -27.63 -7.49
N ALA A 406 32.77 -26.58 -7.22
CA ALA A 406 33.89 -26.59 -6.27
C ALA A 406 33.41 -26.80 -4.82
N MET A 407 32.31 -26.15 -4.42
CA MET A 407 31.76 -26.25 -3.07
C MET A 407 31.22 -27.64 -2.72
N GLN A 408 30.90 -28.50 -3.70
CA GLN A 408 30.54 -29.91 -3.43
C GLN A 408 31.76 -30.86 -3.36
N LEU A 409 32.97 -30.38 -3.63
CA LEU A 409 34.22 -31.12 -3.40
C LEU A 409 34.84 -30.82 -2.03
N ALA A 410 34.33 -29.81 -1.31
CA ALA A 410 34.73 -29.46 0.04
C ALA A 410 33.75 -30.02 1.10
N PRO A 411 34.21 -30.42 2.30
CA PRO A 411 33.33 -30.71 3.42
C PRO A 411 32.72 -29.40 3.96
N VAL A 412 31.48 -29.09 3.55
CA VAL A 412 30.81 -27.83 3.89
C VAL A 412 30.21 -27.87 5.29
N GLY A 413 30.76 -27.06 6.21
CA GLY A 413 30.20 -26.86 7.54
C GLY A 413 28.88 -26.07 7.55
N HIS A 414 28.04 -26.32 8.56
CA HIS A 414 26.68 -25.77 8.69
C HIS A 414 26.57 -24.26 8.43
N SER A 415 27.51 -23.46 8.95
CA SER A 415 27.48 -21.99 8.85
C SER A 415 27.46 -21.47 7.40
N LEU A 416 28.10 -22.19 6.46
CA LEU A 416 28.12 -21.78 5.05
C LEU A 416 26.77 -22.05 4.36
N MET A 417 26.03 -23.07 4.79
CA MET A 417 24.66 -23.29 4.32
C MET A 417 23.73 -22.17 4.77
N GLU A 418 23.86 -21.70 6.02
CA GLU A 418 23.07 -20.57 6.53
C GLU A 418 23.36 -19.27 5.77
N VAL A 419 24.64 -18.95 5.51
CA VAL A 419 25.04 -17.81 4.67
C VAL A 419 24.46 -17.92 3.25
N THR A 420 24.51 -19.11 2.65
CA THR A 420 23.98 -19.36 1.30
C THR A 420 22.47 -19.15 1.23
N PHE A 421 21.72 -19.64 2.23
CA PHE A 421 20.27 -19.42 2.29
C PHE A 421 19.91 -17.95 2.58
N GLY A 422 20.63 -17.30 3.51
CA GLY A 422 20.43 -15.88 3.82
C GLY A 422 20.67 -14.95 2.62
N LEU A 423 21.74 -15.18 1.86
CA LEU A 423 22.00 -14.45 0.61
C LEU A 423 20.86 -14.64 -0.41
N GLY A 424 20.37 -15.88 -0.59
CA GLY A 424 19.21 -16.14 -1.45
C GLY A 424 17.95 -15.40 -1.00
N GLN A 425 17.67 -15.39 0.31
CA GLN A 425 16.56 -14.63 0.90
C GLN A 425 16.71 -13.13 0.63
N MET A 426 17.90 -12.55 0.86
CA MET A 426 18.18 -11.13 0.59
C MET A 426 17.95 -10.74 -0.87
N VAL A 427 18.40 -11.55 -1.83
CA VAL A 427 18.20 -11.23 -3.26
C VAL A 427 16.72 -11.31 -3.64
N THR A 428 15.98 -12.33 -3.20
CA THR A 428 14.51 -12.37 -3.41
C THR A 428 13.77 -11.24 -2.70
N SER A 429 14.33 -10.71 -1.60
CA SER A 429 13.78 -9.56 -0.87
C SER A 429 13.96 -8.26 -1.66
N ALA A 430 15.14 -8.04 -2.25
CA ALA A 430 15.38 -6.91 -3.14
C ALA A 430 14.45 -6.96 -4.37
N GLN A 431 14.24 -8.13 -4.99
CA GLN A 431 13.31 -8.29 -6.12
C GLN A 431 11.86 -7.90 -5.76
N VAL A 432 11.39 -8.29 -4.57
CA VAL A 432 10.06 -7.90 -4.07
C VAL A 432 9.98 -6.40 -3.80
N LEU A 433 11.04 -5.80 -3.25
CA LEU A 433 11.09 -4.37 -2.94
C LEU A 433 11.13 -3.48 -4.20
N VAL A 434 11.80 -3.91 -5.26
CA VAL A 434 11.77 -3.22 -6.57
C VAL A 434 10.37 -3.28 -7.20
N ILE A 435 9.60 -4.36 -7.00
CA ILE A 435 8.20 -4.41 -7.44
C ILE A 435 7.32 -3.43 -6.64
N MET A 436 7.60 -3.23 -5.34
CA MET A 436 6.93 -2.21 -4.52
C MET A 436 7.22 -0.76 -4.95
N GLN A 437 8.18 -0.53 -5.86
CA GLN A 437 8.40 0.80 -6.46
C GLN A 437 7.34 1.13 -7.54
N GLN A 438 6.71 0.13 -8.14
CA GLN A 438 5.84 0.31 -9.31
C GLN A 438 4.43 0.77 -8.90
N GLY A 439 4.01 1.94 -9.42
CA GLY A 439 2.73 2.58 -9.06
C GLY A 439 2.75 3.40 -7.77
N ILE A 440 3.92 3.75 -7.23
CA ILE A 440 4.07 4.55 -5.99
C ILE A 440 5.05 5.71 -6.21
N GLN A 441 4.59 6.93 -5.96
CA GLN A 441 5.46 8.11 -5.88
C GLN A 441 6.16 8.14 -4.52
N TRP A 442 7.32 7.50 -4.42
CA TRP A 442 8.17 7.54 -3.24
C TRP A 442 8.86 8.90 -3.08
N GLY A 443 9.00 9.40 -1.86
CA GLY A 443 9.81 10.58 -1.56
C GLY A 443 11.29 10.27 -1.35
N GLU A 444 12.14 11.29 -1.44
CA GLU A 444 13.53 11.22 -0.96
C GLU A 444 13.56 10.96 0.56
N PRO A 445 14.45 10.10 1.09
CA PRO A 445 15.57 9.42 0.43
C PRO A 445 15.23 8.02 -0.13
N PHE A 446 13.95 7.59 -0.11
CA PHE A 446 13.57 6.23 -0.49
C PHE A 446 13.78 5.96 -1.99
N ILE A 447 13.60 6.97 -2.86
CA ILE A 447 13.88 6.86 -4.30
C ILE A 447 15.27 6.24 -4.55
N ARG A 448 16.33 6.88 -4.04
CA ARG A 448 17.72 6.44 -4.24
C ARG A 448 18.01 5.06 -3.66
N LEU A 449 17.34 4.69 -2.57
CA LEU A 449 17.46 3.36 -1.98
C LEU A 449 16.86 2.29 -2.90
N LEU A 450 15.69 2.55 -3.48
CA LEU A 450 15.01 1.64 -4.40
C LEU A 450 15.76 1.54 -5.75
N GLU A 451 16.20 2.67 -6.31
CA GLU A 451 17.11 2.71 -7.48
C GLU A 451 18.39 1.89 -7.24
N SER A 452 18.98 1.95 -6.04
CA SER A 452 20.17 1.16 -5.71
C SER A 452 19.93 -0.37 -5.65
N LEU A 453 18.67 -0.81 -5.63
CA LEU A 453 18.26 -2.22 -5.65
C LEU A 453 17.70 -2.67 -7.01
N GLU A 454 17.48 -1.72 -7.93
CA GLU A 454 16.91 -1.97 -9.26
C GLU A 454 17.73 -2.97 -10.09
N PHE A 455 19.01 -3.16 -9.75
CA PHE A 455 19.94 -4.09 -10.40
C PHE A 455 19.52 -5.57 -10.40
N VAL A 456 18.54 -5.95 -9.58
CA VAL A 456 17.98 -7.31 -9.57
C VAL A 456 16.78 -7.46 -10.53
N SER A 457 16.41 -6.41 -11.27
CA SER A 457 15.36 -6.42 -12.29
C SER A 457 15.88 -6.73 -13.69
N LEU A 458 15.00 -7.22 -14.57
CA LEU A 458 15.33 -7.38 -16.00
C LEU A 458 15.34 -6.05 -16.76
N ASP A 459 14.69 -4.99 -16.26
CA ASP A 459 14.71 -3.68 -16.93
C ASP A 459 16.00 -2.92 -16.67
N PHE A 460 16.59 -2.99 -15.48
CA PHE A 460 17.95 -2.46 -15.26
C PHE A 460 18.99 -3.18 -16.13
N LEU A 461 18.91 -4.51 -16.23
CA LEU A 461 19.78 -5.28 -17.14
C LEU A 461 19.58 -4.87 -18.61
N TRP A 462 18.35 -4.54 -19.03
CA TRP A 462 18.10 -3.97 -20.35
C TRP A 462 18.58 -2.51 -20.48
N ARG A 463 18.38 -1.67 -19.47
CA ARG A 463 18.79 -0.25 -19.45
C ARG A 463 20.30 -0.11 -19.60
N ILE A 464 21.08 -1.01 -19.01
CA ILE A 464 22.52 -1.06 -19.21
C ILE A 464 22.90 -1.52 -20.65
N VAL A 465 22.09 -2.38 -21.27
CA VAL A 465 22.23 -2.78 -22.69
C VAL A 465 21.66 -1.71 -23.65
N ASN A 466 21.01 -0.66 -23.15
CA ASN A 466 20.32 0.34 -23.97
C ASN A 466 21.26 1.27 -24.77
N SER A 467 22.58 1.23 -24.55
CA SER A 467 23.55 1.83 -25.48
C SER A 467 23.50 1.18 -26.89
N VAL A 468 23.02 -0.07 -27.00
CA VAL A 468 22.77 -0.74 -28.29
C VAL A 468 21.69 -0.03 -29.10
N ASN A 469 20.78 0.73 -28.49
CA ASN A 469 19.67 1.39 -29.17
C ASN A 469 20.14 2.52 -30.14
N CYS A 470 21.37 3.04 -29.97
CA CYS A 470 22.04 3.87 -30.97
C CYS A 470 22.31 3.13 -32.29
N MET A 471 22.58 1.82 -32.22
CA MET A 471 23.04 0.99 -33.35
C MET A 471 21.92 0.20 -34.01
N VAL A 472 20.95 -0.27 -33.22
CA VAL A 472 19.78 -1.02 -33.69
C VAL A 472 18.56 -0.48 -32.98
N SER A 473 17.70 0.22 -33.72
CA SER A 473 16.44 0.76 -33.19
C SER A 473 15.46 -0.37 -32.88
N PHE A 474 15.35 -0.76 -31.61
CA PHE A 474 14.41 -1.79 -31.19
C PHE A 474 12.99 -1.22 -31.11
N THR A 475 12.03 -1.81 -31.84
CA THR A 475 10.61 -1.49 -31.63
C THR A 475 10.16 -1.98 -30.24
N PRO A 476 9.12 -1.39 -29.62
CA PRO A 476 8.67 -1.78 -28.28
C PRO A 476 8.38 -3.27 -28.13
N GLU A 477 7.77 -3.90 -29.16
CA GLU A 477 7.46 -5.32 -29.18
C GLU A 477 8.71 -6.19 -29.21
N LEU A 478 9.72 -5.78 -30.00
CA LEU A 478 11.00 -6.50 -30.09
C LEU A 478 11.81 -6.35 -28.81
N ARG A 479 11.88 -5.15 -28.21
CA ARG A 479 12.48 -4.91 -26.88
C ARG A 479 11.84 -5.81 -25.82
N PHE A 480 10.52 -5.85 -25.77
CA PHE A 480 9.78 -6.66 -24.80
C PHE A 480 10.07 -8.16 -24.93
N LEU A 481 10.09 -8.67 -26.16
CA LEU A 481 10.37 -10.08 -26.44
C LEU A 481 11.84 -10.43 -26.15
N SER A 482 12.80 -9.57 -26.48
CA SER A 482 14.21 -9.77 -26.12
C SER A 482 14.42 -9.68 -24.61
N GLN A 483 13.87 -8.68 -23.93
CA GLN A 483 13.99 -8.52 -22.48
C GLN A 483 13.41 -9.72 -21.71
N SER A 484 12.26 -10.24 -22.14
CA SER A 484 11.57 -11.35 -21.47
C SER A 484 12.17 -12.73 -21.77
N LEU A 485 12.87 -12.93 -22.89
CA LEU A 485 13.43 -14.22 -23.29
C LEU A 485 14.96 -14.29 -23.27
N LEU A 486 15.69 -13.24 -23.66
CA LEU A 486 17.14 -13.27 -23.87
C LEU A 486 17.88 -13.53 -22.56
N PHE A 487 17.62 -12.73 -21.51
CA PHE A 487 18.31 -12.89 -20.23
C PHE A 487 18.00 -14.26 -19.59
N PRO A 488 16.73 -14.69 -19.39
CA PRO A 488 16.46 -16.02 -18.85
C PRO A 488 17.09 -17.16 -19.68
N SER A 489 17.11 -17.03 -21.01
CA SER A 489 17.77 -18.00 -21.88
C SER A 489 19.28 -18.03 -21.69
N ILE A 490 19.96 -16.89 -21.58
CA ILE A 490 21.41 -16.83 -21.29
C ILE A 490 21.72 -17.47 -19.95
N PHE A 491 20.99 -17.12 -18.89
CA PHE A 491 21.20 -17.67 -17.55
C PHE A 491 20.91 -19.17 -17.44
N LEU A 492 20.13 -19.76 -18.35
CA LEU A 492 19.95 -21.22 -18.46
C LEU A 492 20.99 -21.88 -19.38
N LEU A 493 21.28 -21.29 -20.55
CA LEU A 493 22.15 -21.89 -21.55
C LEU A 493 23.63 -21.85 -21.14
N VAL A 494 24.12 -20.77 -20.51
CA VAL A 494 25.54 -20.65 -20.13
C VAL A 494 25.97 -21.71 -19.10
N PRO A 495 25.21 -22.00 -18.03
CA PRO A 495 25.47 -23.16 -17.16
C PRO A 495 25.47 -24.50 -17.90
N THR A 496 24.60 -24.73 -18.89
CA THR A 496 24.63 -25.98 -19.68
C THR A 496 25.90 -26.08 -20.53
N ALA A 497 26.26 -25.01 -21.25
CA ALA A 497 27.45 -24.98 -22.10
C ALA A 497 28.73 -25.16 -21.29
N THR A 498 28.86 -24.46 -20.16
CA THR A 498 30.02 -24.62 -19.27
C THR A 498 30.08 -25.99 -18.60
N HIS A 499 28.94 -26.61 -18.24
CA HIS A 499 28.93 -27.99 -17.77
C HIS A 499 29.40 -28.97 -18.85
N VAL A 500 28.91 -28.82 -20.09
CA VAL A 500 29.31 -29.67 -21.23
C VAL A 500 30.79 -29.52 -21.53
N VAL A 501 31.34 -28.30 -21.52
CA VAL A 501 32.78 -28.05 -21.70
C VAL A 501 33.58 -28.64 -20.54
N TYR A 502 33.17 -28.43 -19.27
CA TYR A 502 33.85 -28.98 -18.10
C TYR A 502 33.93 -30.51 -18.14
N VAL A 503 32.80 -31.19 -18.38
CA VAL A 503 32.72 -32.65 -18.50
C VAL A 503 33.58 -33.16 -19.67
N ARG A 504 33.49 -32.51 -20.84
CA ARG A 504 34.20 -32.93 -22.06
C ARG A 504 35.72 -32.72 -21.97
N CYS A 505 36.17 -31.68 -21.26
CA CYS A 505 37.60 -31.34 -21.15
C CYS A 505 38.31 -32.03 -19.98
N TRP A 506 37.64 -32.24 -18.84
CA TRP A 506 38.34 -32.60 -17.58
C TRP A 506 38.13 -34.03 -17.06
N ARG A 507 37.05 -34.74 -17.40
CA ARG A 507 36.83 -36.15 -16.99
C ARG A 507 36.03 -36.98 -18.00
N GLN A 508 36.71 -37.85 -18.74
CA GLN A 508 36.04 -38.94 -19.45
C GLN A 508 35.52 -40.00 -18.44
N GLY A 509 34.21 -40.00 -18.20
CA GLY A 509 33.51 -41.13 -17.58
C GLY A 509 33.00 -40.91 -16.16
N GLN A 510 31.89 -40.19 -16.00
CA GLN A 510 30.84 -40.54 -15.02
C GLN A 510 29.52 -39.81 -15.30
N THR A 511 28.40 -40.54 -15.29
CA THR A 511 27.04 -39.98 -15.35
C THR A 511 26.64 -39.20 -14.09
N GLN A 512 27.38 -39.37 -12.99
CA GLN A 512 27.13 -38.80 -11.67
C GLN A 512 27.03 -37.26 -11.63
N GLN A 513 27.54 -36.50 -12.61
CA GLN A 513 27.56 -35.03 -12.53
C GLN A 513 26.27 -34.30 -12.99
N PHE A 514 25.34 -34.97 -13.67
CA PHE A 514 24.08 -34.37 -14.13
C PHE A 514 23.13 -33.90 -12.99
N HIS A 515 23.41 -34.27 -11.73
CA HIS A 515 22.67 -33.73 -10.59
C HIS A 515 23.07 -32.28 -10.24
N LEU A 516 24.32 -31.89 -10.48
CA LEU A 516 24.79 -30.51 -10.27
C LEU A 516 24.12 -29.55 -11.25
N LEU A 517 24.10 -29.90 -12.55
CA LEU A 517 23.50 -29.05 -13.57
C LEU A 517 21.99 -28.85 -13.33
N ARG A 518 21.26 -29.90 -12.92
CA ARG A 518 19.84 -29.76 -12.52
C ARG A 518 19.67 -28.83 -11.31
N LYS A 519 20.60 -28.89 -10.34
CA LYS A 519 20.58 -28.04 -9.15
C LYS A 519 20.85 -26.57 -9.46
N THR A 520 21.83 -26.26 -10.32
CA THR A 520 22.13 -24.86 -10.69
C THR A 520 21.05 -24.26 -11.60
N LEU A 521 20.58 -24.98 -12.62
CA LEU A 521 19.46 -24.54 -13.46
C LEU A 521 18.18 -24.33 -12.66
N GLY A 522 17.87 -25.23 -11.72
CA GLY A 522 16.72 -25.10 -10.83
C GLY A 522 16.84 -23.89 -9.90
N SER A 523 18.00 -23.68 -9.29
CA SER A 523 18.26 -22.51 -8.43
C SER A 523 18.16 -21.20 -9.19
N LEU A 524 18.65 -21.14 -10.43
CA LEU A 524 18.52 -19.96 -11.30
C LEU A 524 17.07 -19.76 -11.77
N SER A 525 16.32 -20.83 -12.04
CA SER A 525 14.90 -20.75 -12.40
C SER A 525 14.07 -20.14 -11.26
N VAL A 526 14.34 -20.51 -10.00
CA VAL A 526 13.71 -19.89 -8.82
C VAL A 526 14.14 -18.43 -8.64
N LEU A 527 15.40 -18.10 -8.93
CA LEU A 527 15.93 -16.74 -8.81
C LEU A 527 15.34 -15.78 -9.86
N PHE A 528 15.18 -16.22 -11.10
CA PHE A 528 14.63 -15.40 -12.19
C PHE A 528 13.10 -15.41 -12.26
N PHE A 529 12.42 -16.21 -11.44
CA PHE A 529 10.95 -16.30 -11.42
C PHE A 529 10.27 -14.94 -11.18
N ILE A 530 10.74 -14.16 -10.20
CA ILE A 530 10.14 -12.86 -9.85
C ILE A 530 10.40 -11.80 -10.95
N PRO A 531 11.64 -11.57 -11.42
CA PRO A 531 11.90 -10.61 -12.50
C PRO A 531 11.25 -11.00 -13.83
N ALA A 532 11.21 -12.29 -14.18
CA ALA A 532 10.56 -12.75 -15.41
C ALA A 532 9.05 -12.52 -15.38
N LEU A 533 8.38 -12.90 -14.28
CA LEU A 533 6.94 -12.65 -14.13
C LEU A 533 6.63 -11.15 -14.15
N SER A 534 7.48 -10.32 -13.51
CA SER A 534 7.29 -8.87 -13.52
C SER A 534 7.47 -8.25 -14.91
N SER A 535 8.38 -8.79 -15.74
CA SER A 535 8.52 -8.40 -17.14
C SER A 535 7.27 -8.73 -17.95
N LEU A 536 6.71 -9.94 -17.77
CA LEU A 536 5.53 -10.38 -18.53
C LEU A 536 4.23 -9.63 -18.18
N LEU A 537 4.14 -9.06 -16.98
CA LEU A 537 3.01 -8.21 -16.59
C LEU A 537 3.20 -6.73 -16.97
N ALA A 538 4.37 -6.33 -17.49
CA ALA A 538 4.63 -4.94 -17.88
C ALA A 538 3.64 -4.35 -18.92
N PRO A 539 3.09 -5.11 -19.90
CA PRO A 539 2.05 -4.60 -20.80
C PRO A 539 0.76 -4.18 -20.11
N PHE A 540 0.44 -4.76 -18.95
CA PHE A 540 -0.79 -4.47 -18.21
C PHE A 540 -0.60 -3.37 -17.15
N ARG A 541 0.60 -2.79 -17.02
CA ARG A 541 0.90 -1.68 -16.11
C ARG A 541 0.84 -0.37 -16.86
N CYS A 542 -0.18 0.43 -16.55
CA CYS A 542 -0.50 1.65 -17.26
C CYS A 542 -0.63 2.83 -16.30
N ASP A 543 0.02 3.95 -16.63
CA ASP A 543 -0.23 5.22 -15.96
C ASP A 543 -1.38 5.97 -16.65
N VAL A 544 -2.02 6.89 -15.91
CA VAL A 544 -3.13 7.73 -16.38
C VAL A 544 -2.63 9.16 -16.55
N HIS A 545 -3.08 9.84 -17.60
CA HIS A 545 -2.75 11.22 -17.92
C HIS A 545 -3.94 12.17 -17.69
N PRO A 546 -3.71 13.50 -17.61
CA PRO A 546 -4.78 14.49 -17.45
C PRO A 546 -5.88 14.44 -18.52
N SER A 547 -5.58 13.87 -19.69
CA SER A 547 -6.50 13.67 -20.83
C SER A 547 -7.28 12.35 -20.79
N ASP A 548 -7.34 11.67 -19.64
CA ASP A 548 -7.84 10.29 -19.43
C ASP A 548 -7.14 9.18 -20.24
N ALA A 549 -6.29 9.56 -21.21
CA ALA A 549 -5.40 8.68 -21.94
C ALA A 549 -4.45 7.93 -21.00
N ARG A 550 -4.00 6.74 -21.43
CA ARG A 550 -3.19 5.83 -20.61
C ARG A 550 -2.01 5.28 -21.39
N THR A 551 -0.83 5.19 -20.77
CA THR A 551 0.40 4.69 -21.42
C THR A 551 1.10 3.65 -20.58
N MET A 552 1.87 2.77 -21.22
CA MET A 552 2.58 1.67 -20.57
C MET A 552 3.77 2.16 -19.74
N GLN A 553 3.81 1.85 -18.44
CA GLN A 553 4.84 2.33 -17.46
C GLN A 553 6.30 2.15 -17.92
N VAL A 554 6.63 1.03 -18.57
CA VAL A 554 8.00 0.69 -19.01
C VAL A 554 8.25 1.09 -20.48
N TYR A 555 7.19 1.46 -21.19
CA TYR A 555 7.16 1.66 -22.64
C TYR A 555 6.34 2.91 -22.98
N GLU A 556 6.62 4.04 -22.32
CA GLU A 556 5.88 5.33 -22.38
C GLU A 556 5.43 5.75 -23.79
N SER A 557 6.18 5.38 -24.83
CA SER A 557 5.82 5.56 -26.25
C SER A 557 4.69 4.66 -26.80
N VAL A 558 3.87 4.06 -25.94
CA VAL A 558 2.80 3.10 -26.29
C VAL A 558 1.59 3.30 -25.37
N GLU A 559 0.42 3.50 -25.97
CA GLU A 559 -0.86 3.67 -25.28
C GLU A 559 -1.47 2.33 -24.83
N CYS A 560 -2.21 2.36 -23.72
CA CYS A 560 -2.90 1.20 -23.13
C CYS A 560 -4.33 1.02 -23.68
N ASP A 561 -4.47 1.08 -25.00
CA ASP A 561 -5.72 1.11 -25.79
C ASP A 561 -6.32 -0.29 -26.14
N PHE A 562 -5.67 -1.37 -25.69
CA PHE A 562 -5.83 -2.75 -26.17
C PHE A 562 -5.84 -2.94 -27.71
N SER A 563 -5.12 -2.09 -28.45
CA SER A 563 -5.01 -2.11 -29.91
C SER A 563 -3.54 -2.07 -30.37
N GLY A 564 -3.29 -1.85 -31.67
CA GLY A 564 -1.99 -1.47 -32.21
C GLY A 564 -0.80 -2.34 -31.80
N SER A 565 0.17 -1.73 -31.11
CA SER A 565 1.35 -2.41 -30.54
C SER A 565 1.07 -3.06 -29.18
N HIS A 566 0.28 -2.41 -28.33
CA HIS A 566 -0.03 -2.88 -26.98
C HIS A 566 -0.75 -4.24 -26.99
N LEU A 567 -1.75 -4.44 -27.84
CA LEU A 567 -2.41 -5.74 -28.04
C LEU A 567 -1.42 -6.85 -28.44
N ARG A 568 -0.45 -6.54 -29.31
CA ARG A 568 0.60 -7.49 -29.73
C ARG A 568 1.52 -7.84 -28.56
N MET A 569 1.86 -6.87 -27.70
CA MET A 569 2.66 -7.08 -26.49
C MET A 569 1.89 -7.92 -25.44
N CYS A 570 0.59 -7.66 -25.21
CA CYS A 570 -0.26 -8.48 -24.34
C CYS A 570 -0.34 -9.94 -24.82
N LEU A 571 -0.52 -10.18 -26.13
CA LEU A 571 -0.56 -11.52 -26.71
C LEU A 571 0.79 -12.25 -26.56
N MET A 572 1.91 -11.57 -26.82
CA MET A 572 3.25 -12.13 -26.60
C MET A 572 3.50 -12.46 -25.12
N GLY A 573 3.14 -11.55 -24.21
CA GLY A 573 3.23 -11.77 -22.76
C GLY A 573 2.40 -12.97 -22.30
N GLY A 574 1.17 -13.09 -22.81
CA GLY A 574 0.29 -14.23 -22.57
C GLY A 574 0.93 -15.56 -23.01
N VAL A 575 1.50 -15.64 -24.21
CA VAL A 575 2.17 -16.86 -24.70
C VAL A 575 3.39 -17.22 -23.85
N VAL A 576 4.24 -16.26 -23.50
CA VAL A 576 5.43 -16.53 -22.67
C VAL A 576 5.05 -16.84 -21.20
N SER A 577 3.90 -16.37 -20.70
CA SER A 577 3.42 -16.70 -19.36
C SER A 577 3.16 -18.20 -19.16
N LEU A 578 2.81 -18.93 -20.24
CA LEU A 578 2.65 -20.38 -20.22
C LEU A 578 3.94 -21.11 -19.81
N CYS A 579 5.12 -20.54 -20.13
CA CYS A 579 6.40 -21.09 -19.69
C CYS A 579 6.53 -21.02 -18.16
N LEU A 580 6.22 -19.88 -17.53
CA LEU A 580 6.26 -19.73 -16.06
C LEU A 580 5.17 -20.56 -15.36
N LEU A 581 3.98 -20.66 -15.97
CA LEU A 581 2.90 -21.51 -15.45
C LEU A 581 3.30 -23.00 -15.50
N SER A 582 3.95 -23.45 -16.57
CA SER A 582 4.45 -24.83 -16.67
C SER A 582 5.56 -25.13 -15.63
N PHE A 583 6.40 -24.15 -15.28
CA PHE A 583 7.36 -24.28 -14.19
C PHE A 583 6.67 -24.44 -12.82
N LEU A 584 5.61 -23.66 -12.53
CA LEU A 584 4.82 -23.82 -11.30
C LEU A 584 4.15 -25.20 -11.22
N VAL A 585 3.55 -25.67 -12.31
CA VAL A 585 2.93 -27.02 -12.40
C VAL A 585 3.99 -28.11 -12.23
N PHE A 586 5.18 -27.94 -12.80
CA PHE A 586 6.30 -28.87 -12.63
C PHE A 586 6.81 -28.92 -11.18
N VAL A 587 6.90 -27.77 -10.49
CA VAL A 587 7.26 -27.72 -9.07
C VAL A 587 6.17 -28.36 -8.19
N PHE A 588 4.89 -28.13 -8.48
CA PHE A 588 3.78 -28.82 -7.81
C PHE A 588 3.89 -30.35 -7.96
N TRP A 589 4.10 -30.83 -9.19
CA TRP A 589 4.27 -32.26 -9.47
C TRP A 589 5.51 -32.84 -8.77
N LEU A 590 6.65 -32.15 -8.80
CA LEU A 590 7.86 -32.58 -8.09
C LEU A 590 7.62 -32.73 -6.59
N VAL A 591 6.97 -31.76 -5.94
CA VAL A 591 6.81 -31.72 -4.48
C VAL A 591 5.72 -32.68 -3.99
N TYR A 592 4.58 -32.78 -4.67
CA TYR A 592 3.45 -33.60 -4.21
C TYR A 592 3.39 -35.01 -4.81
N VAL A 593 4.02 -35.27 -5.96
CA VAL A 593 3.88 -36.57 -6.68
C VAL A 593 5.19 -37.34 -6.78
N GLU A 594 6.31 -36.69 -7.10
CA GLU A 594 7.58 -37.41 -7.32
C GLU A 594 8.44 -37.50 -6.05
N LEU A 595 8.52 -36.43 -5.23
CA LEU A 595 9.30 -36.40 -3.99
C LEU A 595 8.92 -37.52 -3.00
N PRO A 596 7.63 -37.78 -2.67
CA PRO A 596 7.28 -38.85 -1.73
C PRO A 596 7.75 -40.23 -2.21
N LYS A 597 7.49 -40.56 -3.49
CA LYS A 597 7.90 -41.83 -4.12
C LYS A 597 9.41 -42.03 -4.12
N ARG A 598 10.17 -40.96 -4.39
CA ARG A 598 11.64 -40.98 -4.41
C ARG A 598 12.24 -41.09 -3.01
N LEU A 599 11.55 -40.58 -2.00
CA LEU A 599 11.95 -40.65 -0.60
C LEU A 599 11.70 -42.06 -0.03
N GLU A 600 10.57 -42.69 -0.35
CA GLU A 600 10.32 -44.12 -0.09
C GLU A 600 11.36 -45.03 -0.78
N ALA A 601 11.75 -44.69 -2.02
CA ALA A 601 12.77 -45.43 -2.78
C ALA A 601 14.22 -45.12 -2.35
N PHE A 602 14.46 -44.22 -1.39
CA PHE A 602 15.78 -43.75 -0.96
C PHE A 602 16.68 -43.25 -2.12
N ASP A 603 16.11 -42.55 -3.11
CA ASP A 603 16.85 -41.99 -4.26
C ASP A 603 17.65 -40.73 -3.84
N VAL A 604 18.82 -40.97 -3.23
CA VAL A 604 19.68 -39.92 -2.66
C VAL A 604 20.17 -38.92 -3.74
N ASP A 605 20.37 -39.38 -4.98
CA ASP A 605 20.84 -38.53 -6.07
C ASP A 605 19.71 -37.63 -6.61
N PHE A 606 18.45 -38.09 -6.66
CA PHE A 606 17.30 -37.21 -6.87
C PHE A 606 17.17 -36.16 -5.76
N LEU A 607 17.27 -36.58 -4.49
CA LEU A 607 17.14 -35.68 -3.32
C LEU A 607 18.24 -34.60 -3.29
N ARG A 608 19.45 -34.91 -3.78
CA ARG A 608 20.53 -33.92 -4.03
C ARG A 608 20.25 -33.03 -5.26
N SER A 609 19.76 -33.61 -6.36
CA SER A 609 19.48 -32.89 -7.62
C SER A 609 18.52 -31.73 -7.43
N CYS A 610 17.40 -32.00 -6.75
CA CYS A 610 16.30 -31.03 -6.60
C CYS A 610 16.36 -30.28 -5.26
N SER A 611 17.50 -30.34 -4.55
CA SER A 611 17.69 -29.70 -3.24
C SER A 611 17.52 -28.18 -3.25
N PHE A 612 17.48 -27.53 -4.42
CA PHE A 612 17.22 -26.09 -4.54
C PHE A 612 15.79 -25.70 -4.11
N LEU A 613 14.82 -26.63 -4.17
CA LEU A 613 13.47 -26.41 -3.68
C LEU A 613 13.38 -26.56 -2.15
N TRP A 614 13.88 -27.68 -1.62
CA TRP A 614 13.62 -28.12 -0.25
C TRP A 614 14.75 -27.93 0.76
N ALA A 615 16.01 -27.73 0.38
CA ALA A 615 17.11 -27.75 1.36
C ALA A 615 17.06 -26.63 2.43
N ARG A 616 16.32 -25.54 2.16
CA ARG A 616 16.03 -24.44 3.11
C ARG A 616 14.93 -24.77 4.12
N PHE A 617 14.14 -25.81 3.90
CA PHE A 617 13.03 -26.24 4.76
C PHE A 617 13.41 -27.43 5.63
N ARG A 618 12.59 -27.69 6.64
CA ARG A 618 12.62 -28.91 7.45
C ARG A 618 12.05 -30.09 6.65
N PRO A 619 12.54 -31.31 6.87
CA PRO A 619 11.87 -32.52 6.39
C PRO A 619 10.39 -32.54 6.79
N GLY A 620 9.50 -32.84 5.85
CA GLY A 620 8.04 -32.77 6.04
C GLY A 620 7.43 -31.37 5.89
N SER A 621 8.22 -30.33 5.57
CA SER A 621 7.75 -28.96 5.29
C SER A 621 8.02 -28.50 3.85
N GLU A 622 8.32 -29.41 2.94
CA GLU A 622 8.76 -29.12 1.56
C GLU A 622 7.67 -28.45 0.71
N ALA A 623 6.40 -28.64 1.06
CA ALA A 623 5.25 -27.94 0.47
C ALA A 623 5.40 -26.40 0.52
N PHE A 624 6.14 -25.86 1.49
CA PHE A 624 6.42 -24.42 1.55
C PHE A 624 7.28 -23.91 0.39
N ALA A 625 7.96 -24.78 -0.37
CA ALA A 625 8.63 -24.37 -1.60
C ALA A 625 7.66 -23.77 -2.62
N LEU A 626 6.49 -24.41 -2.79
CA LEU A 626 5.43 -23.90 -3.65
C LEU A 626 4.72 -22.70 -3.03
N PHE A 627 4.45 -22.71 -1.71
CA PHE A 627 3.84 -21.58 -1.00
C PHE A 627 4.60 -20.27 -1.25
N PHE A 628 5.93 -20.28 -1.14
CA PHE A 628 6.75 -19.10 -1.40
C PHE A 628 6.72 -18.66 -2.87
N LEU A 629 6.71 -19.58 -3.83
CA LEU A 629 6.60 -19.23 -5.26
C LEU A 629 5.23 -18.60 -5.57
N VAL A 630 4.14 -19.16 -5.03
CA VAL A 630 2.79 -18.63 -5.21
C VAL A 630 2.60 -17.29 -4.50
N ARG A 631 3.06 -17.15 -3.24
CA ARG A 631 3.12 -15.85 -2.51
C ARG A 631 3.79 -14.79 -3.38
N ASN A 632 4.98 -15.10 -3.90
CA ASN A 632 5.76 -14.14 -4.68
C ASN A 632 5.07 -13.81 -6.01
N ALA A 633 4.45 -14.79 -6.68
CA ALA A 633 3.66 -14.55 -7.89
C ALA A 633 2.47 -13.61 -7.65
N VAL A 634 1.73 -13.82 -6.54
CA VAL A 634 0.60 -12.97 -6.15
C VAL A 634 1.05 -11.54 -5.83
N ILE A 635 2.23 -11.37 -5.21
CA ILE A 635 2.81 -10.03 -4.99
C ILE A 635 3.16 -9.34 -6.32
N VAL A 636 3.70 -10.06 -7.32
CA VAL A 636 4.02 -9.47 -8.64
C VAL A 636 2.78 -8.96 -9.40
N VAL A 637 1.61 -9.55 -9.13
CA VAL A 637 0.31 -9.16 -9.73
C VAL A 637 -0.28 -7.89 -9.08
N SER A 638 0.10 -7.54 -7.86
CA SER A 638 -0.51 -6.42 -7.11
C SER A 638 -0.51 -5.05 -7.80
N PRO A 639 0.52 -4.63 -8.60
CA PRO A 639 0.51 -3.33 -9.28
C PRO A 639 -0.49 -3.24 -10.45
N LEU A 640 -1.26 -4.30 -10.72
CA LEU A 640 -2.38 -4.29 -11.69
C LEU A 640 -3.71 -3.86 -11.04
N LEU A 641 -3.75 -3.61 -9.73
CA LEU A 641 -4.93 -3.08 -9.05
C LEU A 641 -5.08 -1.58 -9.34
N PRO A 642 -6.30 -1.08 -9.66
CA PRO A 642 -6.51 0.24 -10.26
C PRO A 642 -6.27 1.44 -9.33
N SER A 643 -5.92 1.21 -8.06
CA SER A 643 -5.53 2.24 -7.11
C SER A 643 -4.31 1.80 -6.31
N SER A 644 -3.35 2.71 -6.13
CA SER A 644 -2.10 2.43 -5.39
C SER A 644 -2.36 2.00 -3.95
N PHE A 645 -3.41 2.54 -3.30
CA PHE A 645 -3.84 2.09 -1.98
C PHE A 645 -4.28 0.62 -1.96
N SER A 646 -5.11 0.18 -2.91
CA SER A 646 -5.55 -1.23 -2.98
C SER A 646 -4.38 -2.17 -3.30
N SER A 647 -3.43 -1.75 -4.16
CA SER A 647 -2.18 -2.48 -4.40
C SER A 647 -1.38 -2.66 -3.10
N LEU A 648 -1.05 -1.56 -2.41
CA LEU A 648 -0.32 -1.55 -1.14
C LEU A 648 -1.00 -2.43 -0.07
N PHE A 649 -2.31 -2.30 0.10
CA PHE A 649 -3.08 -3.08 1.07
C PHE A 649 -3.08 -4.57 0.73
N PHE A 650 -3.22 -4.93 -0.55
CA PHE A 650 -3.20 -6.33 -1.01
C PHE A 650 -1.83 -7.00 -0.79
N ILE A 651 -0.72 -6.31 -1.12
CA ILE A 651 0.64 -6.80 -0.79
C ILE A 651 0.74 -7.07 0.71
N LYS A 652 0.31 -6.10 1.54
CA LYS A 652 0.40 -6.18 2.99
C LYS A 652 -0.42 -7.34 3.56
N PHE A 653 -1.63 -7.58 3.06
CA PHE A 653 -2.48 -8.71 3.43
C PHE A 653 -1.82 -10.07 3.12
N VAL A 654 -1.24 -10.21 1.92
CA VAL A 654 -0.48 -11.42 1.53
C VAL A 654 0.76 -11.62 2.41
N LEU A 655 1.46 -10.54 2.80
CA LEU A 655 2.58 -10.61 3.73
C LEU A 655 2.16 -10.98 5.16
N TYR A 656 0.99 -10.55 5.66
CA TYR A 656 0.48 -11.00 6.96
C TYR A 656 0.16 -12.49 6.96
N ILE A 657 -0.52 -13.00 5.92
CA ILE A 657 -0.80 -14.45 5.79
C ILE A 657 0.52 -15.25 5.75
N SER A 658 1.51 -14.78 4.96
CA SER A 658 2.84 -15.38 4.89
C SER A 658 3.56 -15.37 6.25
N PHE A 659 3.56 -14.24 6.96
CA PHE A 659 4.15 -14.10 8.29
C PHE A 659 3.51 -15.09 9.28
N CYS A 660 2.18 -15.14 9.36
CA CYS A 660 1.46 -16.04 10.25
C CYS A 660 1.75 -17.52 9.95
N ALA A 661 1.78 -17.91 8.67
CA ALA A 661 2.11 -19.27 8.26
C ALA A 661 3.56 -19.65 8.65
N ILE A 662 4.53 -18.76 8.40
CA ILE A 662 5.95 -19.00 8.73
C ILE A 662 6.15 -19.05 10.25
N ALA A 663 5.51 -18.17 11.01
CA ALA A 663 5.62 -18.11 12.47
C ALA A 663 4.96 -19.32 13.17
N PHE A 664 3.83 -19.82 12.64
CA PHE A 664 3.11 -20.96 13.19
C PHE A 664 3.77 -22.30 12.83
N PHE A 665 3.93 -22.59 11.53
CA PHE A 665 4.46 -23.88 11.05
C PHE A 665 5.99 -24.00 11.16
N LYS A 666 6.70 -22.87 11.29
CA LYS A 666 8.17 -22.79 11.43
C LYS A 666 8.93 -23.64 10.40
N PRO A 667 8.60 -23.54 9.09
CA PRO A 667 9.01 -24.51 8.08
C PRO A 667 10.50 -24.45 7.73
N LEU A 668 11.20 -23.36 8.07
CA LEU A 668 12.60 -23.13 7.71
C LEU A 668 13.56 -23.97 8.56
N ARG A 669 14.61 -24.48 7.91
CA ARG A 669 15.48 -25.55 8.43
C ARG A 669 16.25 -25.16 9.69
N THR A 670 16.73 -23.92 9.77
CA THR A 670 17.47 -23.44 10.94
C THR A 670 16.73 -22.30 11.63
N THR A 671 16.96 -22.14 12.93
CA THR A 671 16.30 -21.08 13.71
C THR A 671 16.78 -19.68 13.30
N ALA A 672 18.02 -19.55 12.80
CA ALA A 672 18.55 -18.29 12.29
C ALA A 672 17.86 -17.87 10.98
N THR A 673 17.74 -18.79 10.00
CA THR A 673 17.02 -18.51 8.74
C THR A 673 15.53 -18.23 8.96
N LEU A 674 14.91 -18.86 9.96
CA LEU A 674 13.54 -18.54 10.40
C LEU A 674 13.41 -17.11 10.94
N TYR A 675 14.27 -16.70 11.87
CA TYR A 675 14.22 -15.33 12.41
C TYR A 675 14.55 -14.27 11.35
N LEU A 676 15.49 -14.55 10.44
CA LEU A 676 15.82 -13.65 9.32
C LEU A 676 14.60 -13.41 8.42
N GLU A 677 13.87 -14.45 8.01
CA GLU A 677 12.65 -14.31 7.19
C GLU A 677 11.55 -13.52 7.91
N LEU A 678 11.38 -13.72 9.23
CA LEU A 678 10.39 -13.00 10.03
C LEU A 678 10.75 -11.51 10.19
N VAL A 679 12.03 -11.18 10.40
CA VAL A 679 12.52 -9.80 10.44
C VAL A 679 12.36 -9.10 9.10
N ILE A 680 12.63 -9.80 7.99
CA ILE A 680 12.41 -9.29 6.62
C ILE A 680 10.92 -8.98 6.38
N HIS A 681 9.99 -9.86 6.78
CA HIS A 681 8.55 -9.60 6.67
C HIS A 681 8.12 -8.36 7.47
N VAL A 682 8.60 -8.22 8.70
CA VAL A 682 8.32 -7.05 9.55
C VAL A 682 8.89 -5.77 8.91
N GLY A 683 10.10 -5.84 8.35
CA GLY A 683 10.70 -4.74 7.59
C GLY A 683 9.85 -4.31 6.39
N PHE A 684 9.32 -5.25 5.60
CA PHE A 684 8.39 -4.93 4.52
C PHE A 684 7.08 -4.32 5.01
N MET A 685 6.52 -4.79 6.12
CA MET A 685 5.31 -4.18 6.69
C MET A 685 5.55 -2.73 7.10
N VAL A 686 6.70 -2.43 7.74
CA VAL A 686 7.12 -1.05 8.05
C VAL A 686 7.27 -0.21 6.78
N ILE A 687 7.93 -0.72 5.74
CA ILE A 687 8.13 0.02 4.48
C ILE A 687 6.79 0.33 3.79
N LEU A 688 5.85 -0.62 3.78
CA LEU A 688 4.50 -0.41 3.23
C LEU A 688 3.69 0.59 4.07
N ASP A 689 3.82 0.58 5.41
CA ASP A 689 3.22 1.61 6.28
C ASP A 689 3.77 3.00 5.99
N MET A 690 5.10 3.13 5.81
CA MET A 690 5.71 4.40 5.42
C MET A 690 5.22 4.84 4.03
N GLY A 691 5.14 3.93 3.05
CA GLY A 691 4.61 4.23 1.71
C GLY A 691 3.16 4.72 1.73
N MET A 692 2.30 4.15 2.57
CA MET A 692 0.92 4.61 2.77
C MET A 692 0.82 6.04 3.36
N LEU A 693 1.82 6.51 4.11
CA LEU A 693 1.84 7.87 4.67
C LEU A 693 2.20 8.96 3.65
N PHE A 694 2.85 8.61 2.53
CA PHE A 694 3.30 9.56 1.51
C PHE A 694 2.40 9.61 0.26
N MET A 695 1.25 8.93 0.25
CA MET A 695 0.30 9.03 -0.86
C MET A 695 -0.40 10.41 -0.88
N PRO A 696 -0.53 11.06 -2.05
CA PRO A 696 -1.22 12.35 -2.16
C PRO A 696 -2.69 12.24 -1.75
N GLN A 697 -3.20 13.29 -1.10
CA GLN A 697 -4.51 13.31 -0.43
C GLN A 697 -5.69 13.61 -1.36
N GLU A 698 -5.75 12.98 -2.54
CA GLU A 698 -6.83 13.26 -3.51
C GLU A 698 -8.21 12.75 -3.03
N ASP A 699 -8.25 11.69 -2.23
CA ASP A 699 -9.47 11.26 -1.52
C ASP A 699 -9.14 10.64 -0.14
N THR A 700 -9.31 11.41 0.94
CA THR A 700 -8.97 10.98 2.32
C THR A 700 -10.07 10.13 2.97
N SER A 701 -10.39 9.00 2.32
CA SER A 701 -11.31 7.98 2.86
C SER A 701 -10.92 7.56 4.29
N PHE A 702 -11.84 7.74 5.25
CA PHE A 702 -11.70 7.32 6.66
C PHE A 702 -11.19 5.87 6.82
N VAL A 703 -11.60 4.99 5.89
CA VAL A 703 -11.16 3.59 5.78
C VAL A 703 -9.63 3.46 5.71
N MET A 704 -8.94 4.30 4.95
CA MET A 704 -7.48 4.26 4.81
C MET A 704 -6.78 4.51 6.15
N VAL A 705 -7.22 5.54 6.88
CA VAL A 705 -6.67 5.90 8.20
C VAL A 705 -6.95 4.79 9.22
N ALA A 706 -8.17 4.25 9.23
CA ALA A 706 -8.55 3.14 10.11
C ALA A 706 -7.72 1.87 9.84
N CYS A 707 -7.53 1.49 8.56
CA CYS A 707 -6.71 0.35 8.17
C CYS A 707 -5.24 0.52 8.58
N MET A 708 -4.67 1.72 8.38
CA MET A 708 -3.29 2.03 8.78
C MET A 708 -3.12 1.91 10.30
N LEU A 709 -3.98 2.55 11.10
CA LEU A 709 -3.96 2.47 12.58
C LEU A 709 -4.08 1.03 13.11
N VAL A 710 -5.02 0.23 12.58
CA VAL A 710 -5.15 -1.20 12.94
C VAL A 710 -3.87 -1.96 12.61
N SER A 711 -3.28 -1.72 11.45
CA SER A 711 -2.08 -2.44 11.00
C SER A 711 -0.81 -2.08 11.79
N LEU A 712 -0.65 -0.82 12.21
CA LEU A 712 0.40 -0.39 13.14
C LEU A 712 0.26 -1.07 14.52
N LEU A 713 -0.97 -1.24 15.01
CA LEU A 713 -1.22 -1.93 16.29
C LEU A 713 -0.92 -3.43 16.19
N VAL A 714 -1.26 -4.08 15.08
CA VAL A 714 -0.86 -5.48 14.78
C VAL A 714 0.66 -5.61 14.66
N LEU A 715 1.31 -4.65 14.00
CA LEU A 715 2.77 -4.61 13.84
C LEU A 715 3.49 -4.45 15.18
N LEU A 716 2.97 -3.63 16.10
CA LEU A 716 3.49 -3.48 17.46
C LEU A 716 3.40 -4.80 18.25
N VAL A 717 2.28 -5.51 18.17
CA VAL A 717 2.12 -6.84 18.81
C VAL A 717 3.12 -7.85 18.22
N ILE A 718 3.31 -7.85 16.90
CA ILE A 718 4.30 -8.71 16.23
C ILE A 718 5.72 -8.37 16.70
N LEU A 719 6.11 -7.09 16.74
CA LEU A 719 7.42 -6.64 17.21
C LEU A 719 7.67 -7.06 18.66
N LEU A 720 6.69 -6.92 19.55
CA LEU A 720 6.78 -7.37 20.94
C LEU A 720 6.96 -8.89 21.05
N MET A 721 6.21 -9.69 20.27
CA MET A 721 6.38 -11.15 20.26
C MET A 721 7.74 -11.59 19.71
N VAL A 722 8.24 -10.95 18.65
CA VAL A 722 9.57 -11.24 18.09
C VAL A 722 10.66 -10.84 19.08
N ALA A 723 10.57 -9.66 19.71
CA ALA A 723 11.50 -9.21 20.74
C ALA A 723 11.51 -10.17 21.96
N GLN A 724 10.34 -10.64 22.39
CA GLN A 724 10.21 -11.63 23.46
C GLN A 724 10.84 -12.98 23.08
N ALA A 725 10.64 -13.46 21.85
CA ALA A 725 11.23 -14.71 21.36
C ALA A 725 12.77 -14.62 21.22
N VAL A 726 13.29 -13.50 20.72
CA VAL A 726 14.73 -13.22 20.65
C VAL A 726 15.33 -13.11 22.06
N PHE A 727 14.69 -12.37 22.97
CA PHE A 727 15.14 -12.27 24.36
C PHE A 727 15.15 -13.63 25.07
N GLN A 728 14.12 -14.47 24.84
CA GLN A 728 14.09 -15.84 25.34
C GLN A 728 15.23 -16.70 24.76
N LYS A 729 15.52 -16.61 23.44
CA LYS A 729 16.62 -17.37 22.83
C LYS A 729 18.00 -16.90 23.28
N CYS A 730 18.22 -15.60 23.45
CA CYS A 730 19.45 -15.07 24.06
C CYS A 730 19.59 -15.61 25.49
N ARG A 731 18.54 -15.51 26.31
CA ARG A 731 18.52 -16.01 27.70
C ARG A 731 18.73 -17.52 27.81
N SER A 732 18.21 -18.34 26.89
CA SER A 732 18.43 -19.79 26.90
C SER A 732 19.83 -20.18 26.43
N THR A 733 20.40 -19.44 25.47
CA THR A 733 21.76 -19.70 24.94
C THR A 733 22.83 -19.52 26.01
N TYR A 734 22.61 -18.65 27.01
CA TYR A 734 23.48 -18.48 28.18
C TYR A 734 23.12 -19.34 29.40
N ARG A 735 22.07 -20.18 29.35
CA ARG A 735 21.67 -21.02 30.49
C ARG A 735 21.00 -22.33 30.06
N LYS A 736 21.83 -23.37 29.92
CA LYS A 736 21.42 -24.75 29.65
C LYS A 736 20.39 -25.24 30.68
N GLN A 737 19.47 -26.11 30.25
CA GLN A 737 18.42 -26.64 31.11
C GLN A 737 18.91 -27.83 31.96
N PHE A 738 19.89 -28.58 31.46
CA PHE A 738 20.45 -29.76 32.13
C PHE A 738 21.98 -29.72 32.09
N HIS A 739 22.63 -30.07 33.19
CA HIS A 739 24.09 -30.19 33.23
C HIS A 739 24.52 -31.53 32.63
N PHE A 740 23.76 -32.60 32.89
CA PHE A 740 23.96 -33.93 32.31
C PHE A 740 22.76 -34.39 31.49
N PHE A 741 23.01 -35.09 30.39
CA PHE A 741 22.07 -35.99 29.72
C PHE A 741 22.61 -37.41 29.86
N ILE A 742 21.77 -38.35 30.33
CA ILE A 742 22.20 -39.74 30.57
C ILE A 742 21.73 -40.61 29.40
N SER A 743 22.56 -40.69 28.35
CA SER A 743 22.34 -41.57 27.21
C SER A 743 22.61 -43.01 27.63
N HIS A 744 21.65 -43.90 27.43
CA HIS A 744 21.70 -45.27 27.93
C HIS A 744 20.80 -46.20 27.12
N GLN A 745 21.07 -47.51 27.15
CA GLN A 745 20.14 -48.50 26.62
C GLN A 745 19.08 -48.84 27.68
N LYS A 746 17.82 -48.46 27.43
CA LYS A 746 16.68 -48.66 28.36
C LYS A 746 16.53 -50.08 28.93
N SER A 747 16.93 -51.12 28.20
CA SER A 747 16.83 -52.52 28.64
C SER A 747 18.00 -53.01 29.51
N ALA A 748 19.16 -52.34 29.47
CA ALA A 748 20.42 -52.82 30.06
C ALA A 748 21.07 -51.83 31.05
N ALA A 749 20.61 -50.57 31.07
CA ALA A 749 21.16 -49.50 31.92
C ALA A 749 20.11 -48.45 32.34
N GLY A 750 18.82 -48.78 32.31
CA GLY A 750 17.73 -47.82 32.61
C GLY A 750 17.56 -47.54 34.11
N SER A 751 17.67 -48.56 34.94
CA SER A 751 17.68 -48.47 36.40
C SER A 751 18.98 -47.85 36.91
N LEU A 752 20.10 -48.13 36.24
CA LEU A 752 21.39 -47.49 36.48
C LEU A 752 21.37 -46.00 36.11
N ALA A 753 20.81 -45.63 34.95
CA ALA A 753 20.60 -44.23 34.58
C ALA A 753 19.69 -43.49 35.57
N ARG A 754 18.65 -44.16 36.08
CA ARG A 754 17.78 -43.66 37.16
C ARG A 754 18.56 -43.41 38.45
N LEU A 755 19.46 -44.32 38.85
CA LEU A 755 20.32 -44.16 40.02
C LEU A 755 21.28 -42.98 39.87
N PHE A 756 21.95 -42.86 38.71
CA PHE A 756 22.81 -41.72 38.42
C PHE A 756 22.04 -40.39 38.47
N LYS A 757 20.81 -40.31 37.93
CA LYS A 757 19.97 -39.11 38.04
C LYS A 757 19.68 -38.75 39.50
N ILE A 758 19.48 -39.73 40.39
CA ILE A 758 19.25 -39.49 41.83
C ILE A 758 20.52 -38.97 42.52
N GLU A 759 21.67 -39.64 42.36
CA GLU A 759 22.92 -39.20 43.03
C GLU A 759 23.43 -37.85 42.51
N LEU A 760 23.39 -37.61 41.20
CA LEU A 760 23.74 -36.31 40.62
C LEU A 760 22.79 -35.19 41.11
N SER A 761 21.50 -35.51 41.31
CA SER A 761 20.53 -34.56 41.89
C SER A 761 20.83 -34.24 43.36
N LYS A 762 21.31 -35.21 44.17
CA LYS A 762 21.79 -34.95 45.55
C LYS A 762 23.01 -34.01 45.55
N CYS A 763 23.85 -34.08 44.52
CA CYS A 763 24.95 -33.13 44.29
C CYS A 763 24.49 -31.79 43.67
N GLY A 764 23.20 -31.56 43.46
CA GLY A 764 22.62 -30.32 42.91
C GLY A 764 22.55 -30.25 41.38
N PHE A 765 22.98 -31.27 40.65
CA PHE A 765 23.00 -31.27 39.20
C PHE A 765 21.68 -31.75 38.60
N ARG A 766 20.97 -30.85 37.91
CA ARG A 766 19.84 -31.19 37.03
C ARG A 766 20.31 -32.10 35.88
N CYS A 767 19.68 -33.27 35.74
CA CYS A 767 20.02 -34.29 34.74
C CYS A 767 18.79 -34.69 33.91
N PHE A 768 18.96 -34.90 32.60
CA PHE A 768 17.93 -35.40 31.68
C PHE A 768 17.95 -36.93 31.60
N ILE A 769 16.78 -37.56 31.58
CA ILE A 769 16.58 -38.97 31.20
C ILE A 769 15.25 -39.13 30.44
N ASP A 770 15.24 -39.90 29.35
CA ASP A 770 14.09 -40.07 28.46
C ASP A 770 12.77 -40.37 29.18
N CYS A 771 12.79 -41.27 30.18
CA CYS A 771 11.60 -41.72 30.88
C CYS A 771 10.99 -40.68 31.85
N ASP A 772 11.66 -39.55 32.11
CA ASP A 772 11.06 -38.39 32.79
C ASP A 772 10.79 -37.22 31.86
N ASP A 773 11.76 -36.90 31.00
CA ASP A 773 11.91 -35.58 30.40
C ASP A 773 11.53 -35.54 28.90
N LEU A 774 11.35 -36.70 28.25
CA LEU A 774 11.05 -36.80 26.81
C LEU A 774 9.58 -37.17 26.54
N THR A 775 8.78 -36.18 26.15
CA THR A 775 7.38 -36.37 25.69
C THR A 775 7.24 -36.51 24.17
N ASP A 776 8.28 -36.16 23.41
CA ASP A 776 8.27 -36.05 21.94
C ASP A 776 9.66 -36.44 21.40
N LEU A 777 9.77 -37.62 20.77
CA LEU A 777 11.05 -38.14 20.26
C LEU A 777 11.67 -37.24 19.18
N THR A 778 10.91 -36.37 18.49
CA THR A 778 11.49 -35.46 17.50
C THR A 778 12.42 -34.42 18.13
N ARG A 779 12.32 -34.20 19.45
CA ARG A 779 13.11 -33.23 20.20
C ARG A 779 14.38 -33.82 20.83
N LEU A 780 14.54 -35.14 20.84
CA LEU A 780 15.65 -35.85 21.51
C LEU A 780 17.02 -35.22 21.18
N PHE A 781 17.34 -35.12 19.89
CA PHE A 781 18.58 -34.51 19.42
C PHE A 781 18.65 -32.98 19.63
N SER A 782 17.50 -32.31 19.75
CA SER A 782 17.47 -30.88 20.09
C SER A 782 17.86 -30.62 21.55
N TYR A 783 17.48 -31.50 22.49
CA TYR A 783 17.93 -31.41 23.88
C TYR A 783 19.44 -31.61 24.00
N VAL A 784 20.00 -32.67 23.38
CA VAL A 784 21.45 -32.95 23.38
C VAL A 784 22.25 -31.77 22.82
N SER A 785 21.83 -31.20 21.68
CA SER A 785 22.55 -30.08 21.05
C SER A 785 22.37 -28.74 21.78
N GLN A 786 21.16 -28.40 22.23
CA GLN A 786 20.86 -27.05 22.71
C GLN A 786 20.79 -26.91 24.22
N ASP A 787 20.25 -27.89 24.96
CA ASP A 787 19.83 -27.70 26.35
C ASP A 787 20.72 -28.41 27.39
N VAL A 788 21.71 -29.17 26.93
CA VAL A 788 22.65 -29.98 27.74
C VAL A 788 24.06 -29.37 27.77
N GLU A 789 24.78 -29.51 28.89
CA GLU A 789 26.22 -29.17 29.00
C GLU A 789 27.12 -30.38 28.73
N THR A 790 26.83 -31.53 29.35
CA THR A 790 27.61 -32.77 29.25
C THR A 790 26.71 -33.98 28.91
N LEU A 791 27.09 -34.74 27.88
CA LEU A 791 26.52 -36.04 27.57
C LEU A 791 27.27 -37.13 28.36
N ALA A 792 26.60 -37.75 29.33
CA ALA A 792 27.08 -38.93 30.03
C ALA A 792 26.53 -40.18 29.34
N VAL A 793 27.42 -41.05 28.86
CA VAL A 793 27.07 -42.22 28.05
C VAL A 793 27.25 -43.49 28.87
N LEU A 794 26.17 -44.18 29.19
CA LEU A 794 26.19 -45.51 29.83
C LEU A 794 26.21 -46.59 28.74
N ALA A 795 27.41 -46.91 28.27
CA ALA A 795 27.60 -47.85 27.17
C ALA A 795 27.55 -49.30 27.67
N SER A 796 26.56 -50.04 27.18
CA SER A 796 26.37 -51.50 27.26
C SER A 796 26.62 -52.11 25.86
N GLY A 797 26.74 -53.44 25.75
CA GLY A 797 27.14 -54.13 24.53
C GLY A 797 26.30 -53.80 23.29
N ASP A 798 24.98 -53.68 23.44
CA ASP A 798 24.06 -53.33 22.35
C ASP A 798 23.89 -51.81 22.14
N PHE A 799 24.53 -50.95 22.96
CA PHE A 799 24.32 -49.49 22.91
C PHE A 799 24.57 -48.91 21.51
N LEU A 800 25.60 -49.41 20.81
CA LEU A 800 25.96 -48.96 19.46
C LEU A 800 25.08 -49.55 18.34
N THR A 801 24.19 -50.53 18.62
CA THR A 801 23.19 -51.02 17.64
C THR A 801 21.88 -50.22 17.70
N ARG A 802 21.66 -49.44 18.76
CA ARG A 802 20.44 -48.67 19.03
C ARG A 802 20.46 -47.30 18.34
N LYS A 803 19.57 -47.11 17.36
CA LYS A 803 19.52 -45.88 16.52
C LYS A 803 19.45 -44.56 17.29
N TRP A 804 18.72 -44.49 18.41
CA TRP A 804 18.57 -43.24 19.18
C TRP A 804 19.87 -42.87 19.91
N CYS A 805 20.45 -43.82 20.64
CA CYS A 805 21.74 -43.71 21.34
C CYS A 805 22.89 -43.28 20.40
N VAL A 806 22.94 -43.84 19.19
CA VAL A 806 23.93 -43.44 18.17
C VAL A 806 23.62 -42.06 17.58
N GLY A 807 22.34 -41.73 17.37
CA GLY A 807 21.95 -40.38 16.96
C GLY A 807 22.31 -39.30 17.99
N GLU A 808 22.22 -39.61 19.29
CA GLU A 808 22.66 -38.74 20.39
C GLU A 808 24.18 -38.53 20.37
N LEU A 809 24.98 -39.59 20.21
CA LEU A 809 26.44 -39.51 20.04
C LEU A 809 26.84 -38.64 18.83
N VAL A 810 26.23 -38.87 17.66
CA VAL A 810 26.52 -38.08 16.44
C VAL A 810 26.14 -36.62 16.68
N THR A 811 24.98 -36.37 17.31
CA THR A 811 24.53 -35.02 17.65
C THR A 811 25.49 -34.30 18.59
N ALA A 812 25.98 -34.99 19.63
CA ALA A 812 26.93 -34.42 20.58
C ALA A 812 28.28 -34.09 19.93
N ARG A 813 28.81 -34.98 19.06
CA ARG A 813 30.02 -34.71 18.27
C ARG A 813 29.86 -33.50 17.36
N LEU A 814 28.77 -33.43 16.60
CA LEU A 814 28.52 -32.35 15.64
C LEU A 814 28.30 -30.97 16.30
N HIS A 815 27.89 -30.93 17.57
CA HIS A 815 27.66 -29.70 18.34
C HIS A 815 28.73 -29.46 19.42
N SER A 816 29.83 -30.21 19.42
CA SER A 816 30.94 -30.10 20.39
C SER A 816 30.51 -30.16 21.87
N VAL A 817 29.49 -30.97 22.18
CA VAL A 817 29.00 -31.19 23.55
C VAL A 817 30.02 -32.05 24.32
N LYS A 818 30.38 -31.68 25.56
CA LYS A 818 31.30 -32.48 26.37
C LYS A 818 30.70 -33.88 26.51
N THR A 819 31.41 -34.91 26.05
CA THR A 819 30.92 -36.29 26.10
C THR A 819 31.86 -37.15 26.92
N MET A 820 31.32 -37.95 27.83
CA MET A 820 32.09 -38.78 28.77
C MET A 820 31.48 -40.18 28.82
N LEU A 821 32.34 -41.19 28.74
CA LEU A 821 31.95 -42.58 28.50
C LEU A 821 32.08 -43.41 29.79
N VAL A 822 30.97 -43.91 30.30
CA VAL A 822 30.96 -44.95 31.35
C VAL A 822 30.71 -46.28 30.65
N ALA A 823 31.75 -47.11 30.58
CA ALA A 823 31.68 -48.45 29.99
C ALA A 823 31.22 -49.46 31.03
N LEU A 824 30.22 -50.26 30.66
CA LEU A 824 29.75 -51.42 31.43
C LEU A 824 30.57 -52.67 31.04
N PRO A 825 30.63 -53.73 31.86
CA PRO A 825 31.51 -54.90 31.61
C PRO A 825 31.21 -55.67 30.32
N ASP A 826 30.01 -55.49 29.74
CA ASP A 826 29.56 -56.07 28.48
C ASP A 826 29.90 -55.20 27.24
N PHE A 827 30.42 -53.99 27.44
CA PHE A 827 30.70 -53.05 26.35
C PHE A 827 32.11 -53.19 25.76
N THR A 828 32.16 -53.41 24.45
CA THR A 828 33.39 -53.41 23.66
C THR A 828 33.50 -52.15 22.80
N MET A 829 34.67 -51.50 22.82
CA MET A 829 34.96 -50.36 21.94
C MET A 829 34.98 -50.84 20.47
N PRO A 830 34.34 -50.13 19.52
CA PRO A 830 34.26 -50.56 18.13
C PRO A 830 35.63 -50.56 17.44
N ASP A 831 35.96 -51.63 16.73
CA ASP A 831 37.15 -51.73 15.88
C ASP A 831 36.85 -51.32 14.42
N GLU A 832 37.89 -51.21 13.58
CA GLU A 832 37.72 -50.85 12.17
C GLU A 832 36.82 -51.83 11.41
N ARG A 833 36.79 -53.12 11.82
CA ARG A 833 35.93 -54.14 11.20
C ARG A 833 34.47 -53.94 11.57
N PHE A 834 34.17 -53.61 12.82
CA PHE A 834 32.83 -53.23 13.27
C PHE A 834 32.34 -52.00 12.51
N VAL A 835 33.16 -50.95 12.40
CA VAL A 835 32.81 -49.73 11.65
C VAL A 835 32.57 -50.03 10.16
N ALA A 836 33.45 -50.79 9.50
CA ALA A 836 33.27 -51.20 8.11
C ALA A 836 32.01 -52.07 7.89
N SER A 837 31.63 -52.89 8.86
CA SER A 837 30.46 -53.79 8.79
C SER A 837 29.15 -53.15 9.26
N TYR A 838 29.21 -51.94 9.83
CA TYR A 838 28.15 -51.39 10.68
C TYR A 838 26.75 -51.34 10.02
N THR A 839 26.70 -51.16 8.70
CA THR A 839 25.43 -51.09 7.94
C THR A 839 24.64 -52.41 7.94
N SER A 840 25.29 -53.57 8.11
CA SER A 840 24.59 -54.87 8.24
C SER A 840 24.22 -55.18 9.69
N LEU A 841 24.99 -54.70 10.66
CA LEU A 841 24.77 -54.90 12.10
C LEU A 841 23.59 -54.06 12.63
N ALA A 842 23.45 -52.81 12.16
CA ALA A 842 22.42 -51.88 12.62
C ALA A 842 21.48 -51.42 11.48
N PRO A 843 20.68 -52.30 10.84
CA PRO A 843 19.92 -51.96 9.62
C PRO A 843 18.91 -50.81 9.80
N LYS A 844 18.38 -50.64 11.02
CA LYS A 844 17.45 -49.54 11.39
C LYS A 844 18.13 -48.17 11.53
N ILE A 845 19.47 -48.08 11.40
CA ILE A 845 20.19 -46.80 11.48
C ILE A 845 19.86 -45.87 10.30
N LYS A 846 19.47 -46.43 9.15
CA LYS A 846 19.10 -45.66 7.94
C LYS A 846 17.93 -44.69 8.17
N GLU A 847 17.09 -44.97 9.17
CA GLU A 847 16.00 -44.09 9.59
C GLU A 847 16.50 -42.74 10.15
N LEU A 848 17.77 -42.64 10.59
CA LEU A 848 18.39 -41.39 11.04
C LEU A 848 18.64 -40.37 9.92
N ALA A 849 18.60 -40.79 8.64
CA ALA A 849 18.77 -39.89 7.51
C ALA A 849 17.70 -38.78 7.47
N VAL A 850 16.50 -39.03 8.03
CA VAL A 850 15.43 -38.04 8.18
C VAL A 850 15.85 -36.88 9.09
N TYR A 851 16.74 -37.12 10.05
CA TYR A 851 17.30 -36.11 10.95
C TYR A 851 18.58 -35.46 10.39
N GLY A 852 18.99 -35.81 9.17
CA GLY A 852 20.22 -35.32 8.53
C GLY A 852 21.50 -36.04 8.99
N ILE A 853 21.39 -37.16 9.71
CA ILE A 853 22.53 -37.99 10.12
C ILE A 853 22.72 -39.09 9.08
N GLY A 854 23.84 -39.02 8.34
CA GLY A 854 24.22 -40.01 7.34
C GLY A 854 25.25 -41.02 7.85
N MET A 855 25.60 -41.98 6.99
CA MET A 855 26.56 -43.04 7.32
C MET A 855 27.99 -42.51 7.54
N ALA A 856 28.38 -41.42 6.88
CA ALA A 856 29.70 -40.82 7.06
C ALA A 856 29.82 -40.21 8.46
N GLU A 857 28.82 -39.44 8.85
CA GLU A 857 28.71 -38.80 10.16
C GLU A 857 28.68 -39.84 11.29
N ILE A 858 28.08 -41.00 11.06
CA ILE A 858 28.09 -42.15 11.98
C ILE A 858 29.48 -42.80 12.06
N HIS A 859 30.11 -43.15 10.92
CA HIS A 859 31.42 -43.81 10.90
C HIS A 859 32.50 -42.97 11.62
N GLU A 860 32.55 -41.67 11.35
CA GLU A 860 33.42 -40.74 12.07
C GLU A 860 33.12 -40.66 13.57
N THR A 861 31.85 -40.78 13.98
CA THR A 861 31.45 -40.77 15.40
C THR A 861 31.89 -42.03 16.12
N LEU A 862 31.83 -43.20 15.47
CA LEU A 862 32.33 -44.47 16.02
C LEU A 862 33.85 -44.43 16.22
N LEU A 863 34.60 -43.81 15.30
CA LEU A 863 36.05 -43.60 15.44
C LEU A 863 36.37 -42.57 16.53
N TRP A 864 35.61 -41.49 16.61
CA TRP A 864 35.73 -40.46 17.66
C TRP A 864 35.46 -41.00 19.07
N LEU A 865 34.62 -42.03 19.22
CA LEU A 865 34.32 -42.67 20.51
C LEU A 865 35.59 -43.14 21.25
N GLY A 866 36.61 -43.60 20.51
CA GLY A 866 37.91 -44.00 21.05
C GLY A 866 38.78 -42.85 21.57
N THR A 867 38.35 -41.59 21.43
CA THR A 867 39.07 -40.38 21.89
C THR A 867 38.49 -39.77 23.17
N LEU A 868 37.41 -40.35 23.72
CA LEU A 868 36.67 -39.80 24.86
C LEU A 868 37.30 -40.14 26.22
N GLU A 869 37.02 -39.29 27.22
CA GLU A 869 37.28 -39.63 28.63
C GLU A 869 36.42 -40.84 29.02
N LYS A 870 37.05 -41.97 29.36
CA LYS A 870 36.42 -43.24 29.69
C LYS A 870 36.59 -43.62 31.17
N PHE A 871 35.52 -44.11 31.79
CA PHE A 871 35.52 -44.79 33.08
C PHE A 871 34.97 -46.21 32.90
N ASP A 872 35.67 -47.23 33.42
CA ASP A 872 35.23 -48.63 33.40
C ASP A 872 34.50 -48.97 34.69
N LEU A 873 33.20 -49.27 34.61
CA LEU A 873 32.35 -49.54 35.78
C LEU A 873 32.35 -51.03 36.13
N GLN A 874 32.82 -51.37 37.33
CA GLN A 874 32.78 -52.72 37.89
C GLN A 874 32.18 -52.70 39.29
N TRP A 875 31.16 -53.53 39.55
CA TRP A 875 30.45 -53.56 40.84
C TRP A 875 31.13 -54.51 41.85
N LEU A 876 32.40 -54.21 42.19
CA LEU A 876 33.27 -55.06 43.01
C LEU A 876 33.07 -54.84 44.52
N GLY A 877 31.97 -55.36 45.06
CA GLY A 877 31.69 -55.52 46.51
C GLY A 877 31.38 -54.23 47.29
N ASN A 878 32.07 -53.14 46.99
CA ASN A 878 31.73 -51.79 47.43
C ASN A 878 30.82 -51.10 46.39
N ASP A 879 29.96 -50.18 46.83
CA ASP A 879 29.16 -49.33 45.94
C ASP A 879 30.08 -48.40 45.12
N PRO A 880 30.15 -48.55 43.78
CA PRO A 880 31.06 -47.77 42.93
C PRO A 880 30.47 -46.41 42.53
N ILE A 881 29.16 -46.20 42.71
CA ILE A 881 28.43 -45.03 42.18
C ILE A 881 28.98 -43.70 42.71
N PRO A 882 29.35 -43.55 44.01
CA PRO A 882 29.94 -42.31 44.51
C PRO A 882 31.26 -41.92 43.82
N GLU A 883 32.09 -42.90 43.42
CA GLU A 883 33.33 -42.64 42.70
C GLU A 883 33.05 -42.14 41.28
N VAL A 884 32.18 -42.84 40.54
CA VAL A 884 31.76 -42.42 39.19
C VAL A 884 31.11 -41.04 39.22
N VAL A 885 30.23 -40.75 40.19
CA VAL A 885 29.62 -39.43 40.37
C VAL A 885 30.68 -38.34 40.66
N SER A 886 31.70 -38.63 41.45
CA SER A 886 32.81 -37.69 41.68
C SER A 886 33.66 -37.43 40.44
N TRP A 887 33.81 -38.43 39.56
CA TRP A 887 34.45 -38.30 38.25
C TRP A 887 33.60 -37.48 37.28
N LEU A 888 32.32 -37.84 37.11
CA LEU A 888 31.36 -37.13 36.25
C LEU A 888 31.26 -35.63 36.60
N THR A 889 31.29 -35.29 37.89
CA THR A 889 31.17 -33.91 38.39
C THR A 889 32.51 -33.19 38.58
N GLY A 890 33.65 -33.88 38.44
CA GLY A 890 34.98 -33.35 38.72
C GLY A 890 35.28 -33.07 40.20
N MET A 891 34.37 -33.41 41.13
CA MET A 891 34.48 -33.10 42.56
C MET A 891 35.41 -34.06 43.31
N ARG A 892 36.73 -33.92 43.09
CA ARG A 892 37.75 -34.70 43.80
C ARG A 892 37.68 -34.47 45.33
N GLY A 893 37.40 -35.54 46.08
CA GLY A 893 37.66 -35.59 47.53
C GLY A 893 36.55 -35.08 48.45
N HIS A 894 35.29 -35.00 47.99
CA HIS A 894 34.13 -34.80 48.88
C HIS A 894 33.21 -36.01 48.88
N SER A 895 33.34 -36.87 49.90
CA SER A 895 32.45 -38.02 50.08
C SER A 895 31.02 -37.55 50.38
N PRO A 896 30.00 -38.03 49.65
CA PRO A 896 28.60 -37.59 49.84
C PRO A 896 27.99 -38.00 51.18
N ARG A 897 28.67 -38.84 51.98
CA ARG A 897 28.21 -39.31 53.31
C ARG A 897 28.11 -38.22 54.41
N ARG A 898 28.37 -36.94 54.12
CA ARG A 898 28.52 -35.88 55.15
C ARG A 898 27.44 -34.79 55.19
N LEU A 899 26.35 -34.89 54.43
CA LEU A 899 25.31 -33.83 54.37
C LEU A 899 24.05 -34.03 55.23
N LEU A 900 24.02 -35.01 56.15
CA LEU A 900 22.91 -35.23 57.10
C LEU A 900 23.32 -35.23 58.59
N LEU A 901 24.55 -34.80 58.93
CA LEU A 901 25.03 -34.71 60.32
C LEU A 901 25.73 -33.37 60.60
N THR A 902 24.93 -32.30 60.72
CA THR A 902 25.40 -30.97 61.13
C THR A 902 24.49 -30.30 62.19
N LYS A 903 24.45 -30.88 63.39
CA LYS A 903 24.28 -30.05 64.61
C LYS A 903 25.03 -30.64 65.81
N ASN A 904 25.71 -29.75 66.53
CA ASN A 904 26.41 -29.91 67.81
C ASN A 904 27.60 -30.90 67.89
N PRO A 905 28.84 -30.39 67.85
CA PRO A 905 30.04 -31.13 68.26
C PRO A 905 30.36 -30.88 69.75
N SER A 906 29.81 -31.67 70.68
CA SER A 906 30.16 -31.56 72.11
C SER A 906 29.78 -32.82 72.94
N ALA A 907 30.57 -33.88 72.85
CA ALA A 907 30.64 -34.96 73.85
C ALA A 907 32.00 -35.66 73.76
N SER A 908 32.49 -36.18 74.88
CA SER A 908 33.81 -36.83 74.98
C SER A 908 33.78 -38.30 74.57
N THR A 909 34.98 -38.89 74.49
CA THR A 909 35.21 -40.31 74.71
C THR A 909 34.38 -40.85 75.89
N ASP A 910 33.64 -41.94 75.70
CA ASP A 910 33.96 -43.21 76.39
C ASP A 910 33.16 -44.43 75.88
N LEU A 911 33.65 -45.61 76.29
CA LEU A 911 33.01 -46.94 76.45
C LEU A 911 31.78 -47.38 75.58
N SER A 912 31.99 -48.54 74.95
CA SER A 912 31.05 -49.68 74.85
C SER A 912 29.53 -49.46 75.00
N VAL A 913 28.80 -49.61 73.89
CA VAL A 913 27.35 -49.91 73.90
C VAL A 913 27.06 -51.23 73.18
N THR A 914 27.57 -52.33 73.75
CA THR A 914 26.93 -53.63 73.57
C THR A 914 25.61 -53.64 74.34
N ARG A 915 24.51 -54.07 73.71
CA ARG A 915 23.17 -54.29 74.30
C ARG A 915 22.35 -53.06 74.76
N VAL A 916 21.82 -52.25 73.82
CA VAL A 916 20.39 -51.79 73.90
C VAL A 916 19.77 -51.61 72.49
N VAL A 917 19.70 -52.67 71.69
CA VAL A 917 18.71 -52.77 70.58
C VAL A 917 18.23 -54.21 70.54
N SER A 918 17.02 -54.47 71.04
CA SER A 918 16.45 -55.82 71.15
C SER A 918 14.96 -55.86 70.83
N ASN A 919 14.50 -54.95 69.96
CA ASN A 919 13.10 -54.87 69.50
C ASN A 919 12.89 -53.95 68.26
N MET A 920 13.91 -53.77 67.41
CA MET A 920 13.72 -53.13 66.10
C MET A 920 13.45 -54.20 65.04
N SER A 921 12.54 -53.89 64.12
CA SER A 921 12.32 -54.69 62.90
C SER A 921 13.34 -54.31 61.84
N GLU A 922 13.78 -55.29 61.06
CA GLU A 922 14.63 -55.07 59.89
C GLU A 922 13.82 -55.27 58.62
N CYS A 923 14.04 -54.39 57.65
CA CYS A 923 13.53 -54.50 56.28
C CYS A 923 14.72 -54.73 55.36
N LEU A 924 14.79 -55.93 54.78
CA LEU A 924 15.90 -56.40 53.96
C LEU A 924 15.48 -56.35 52.48
N ILE A 925 16.23 -55.61 51.66
CA ILE A 925 16.10 -55.62 50.21
C ILE A 925 16.98 -56.75 49.67
N LEU A 926 16.33 -57.77 49.11
CA LEU A 926 16.99 -58.88 48.43
C LEU A 926 16.88 -58.68 46.92
N CYS A 927 18.02 -58.74 46.23
CA CYS A 927 18.13 -58.66 44.78
C CYS A 927 19.25 -59.59 44.29
N ASP A 928 19.26 -59.86 42.99
CA ASP A 928 20.41 -60.48 42.32
C ASP A 928 21.59 -59.49 42.29
N THR A 929 22.72 -59.81 42.94
CA THR A 929 23.91 -58.95 42.91
C THR A 929 24.82 -59.19 41.71
N THR A 930 24.53 -60.18 40.86
CA THR A 930 25.26 -60.43 39.60
C THR A 930 24.77 -59.53 38.45
N ASN A 931 23.52 -59.06 38.54
CA ASN A 931 22.90 -58.15 37.57
C ASN A 931 22.92 -56.69 38.06
N MET A 932 23.64 -55.83 37.35
CA MET A 932 23.76 -54.40 37.71
C MET A 932 22.44 -53.62 37.62
N GLU A 933 21.48 -54.01 36.76
CA GLU A 933 20.16 -53.37 36.74
C GLU A 933 19.34 -53.75 37.98
N ALA A 934 19.47 -54.99 38.47
CA ALA A 934 18.84 -55.43 39.71
C ALA A 934 19.44 -54.71 40.94
N MET A 935 20.78 -54.59 41.00
CA MET A 935 21.47 -53.78 42.01
C MET A 935 21.08 -52.30 41.94
N ALA A 936 21.04 -51.71 40.74
CA ALA A 936 20.62 -50.32 40.58
C ALA A 936 19.16 -50.12 40.99
N ALA A 937 18.26 -51.04 40.64
CA ALA A 937 16.86 -50.99 41.09
C ALA A 937 16.74 -51.12 42.62
N ALA A 938 17.57 -51.95 43.27
CA ALA A 938 17.62 -52.06 44.73
C ALA A 938 18.11 -50.76 45.39
N HIS A 939 19.15 -50.12 44.85
CA HIS A 939 19.65 -48.83 45.34
C HIS A 939 18.65 -47.67 45.10
N VAL A 940 17.92 -47.68 43.97
CA VAL A 940 16.85 -46.72 43.69
C VAL A 940 15.65 -46.94 44.63
N LEU A 941 15.26 -48.19 44.90
CA LEU A 941 14.23 -48.51 45.90
C LEU A 941 14.65 -48.03 47.28
N TYR A 942 15.87 -48.37 47.71
CA TYR A 942 16.45 -47.94 48.99
C TYR A 942 16.42 -46.42 49.16
N ALA A 943 16.82 -45.67 48.12
CA ALA A 943 16.86 -44.21 48.15
C ALA A 943 15.47 -43.56 48.28
N LEU A 944 14.45 -44.08 47.57
CA LEU A 944 13.08 -43.55 47.65
C LEU A 944 12.35 -44.03 48.91
N LEU A 945 12.43 -45.32 49.21
CA LEU A 945 11.76 -45.95 50.34
C LEU A 945 12.30 -45.41 51.67
N GLY A 946 13.60 -45.15 51.79
CA GLY A 946 14.18 -44.52 52.99
C GLY A 946 13.57 -43.15 53.30
N VAL A 947 13.23 -42.35 52.28
CA VAL A 947 12.50 -41.09 52.46
C VAL A 947 11.06 -41.35 52.92
N LYS A 948 10.33 -42.26 52.28
CA LYS A 948 8.94 -42.60 52.67
C LYS A 948 8.84 -43.21 54.07
N MET A 949 9.79 -44.04 54.48
CA MET A 949 9.86 -44.59 55.84
C MET A 949 10.12 -43.50 56.89
N MET A 950 10.89 -42.46 56.56
CA MET A 950 11.05 -41.27 57.41
C MET A 950 9.79 -40.39 57.44
N GLU A 951 9.12 -40.16 56.30
CA GLU A 951 7.81 -39.47 56.23
C GLU A 951 6.77 -40.18 57.12
N LEU A 952 6.74 -41.53 57.09
CA LEU A 952 5.86 -42.38 57.90
C LEU A 952 6.37 -42.65 59.34
N SER A 953 7.47 -42.03 59.76
CA SER A 953 8.05 -42.18 61.11
C SER A 953 8.35 -43.63 61.54
N MET A 954 8.68 -44.50 60.60
CA MET A 954 8.91 -45.93 60.84
C MET A 954 10.22 -46.18 61.59
N LYS A 955 10.20 -47.04 62.61
CA LYS A 955 11.37 -47.43 63.41
C LYS A 955 12.00 -48.76 62.94
N THR A 956 12.07 -48.92 61.62
CA THR A 956 12.53 -50.13 60.93
C THR A 956 13.83 -49.83 60.21
N MET A 957 14.87 -50.65 60.40
CA MET A 957 16.15 -50.48 59.72
C MET A 957 16.06 -51.05 58.30
N LEU A 958 16.34 -50.22 57.29
CA LEU A 958 16.39 -50.64 55.88
C LEU A 958 17.83 -51.01 55.49
N ARG A 959 18.04 -52.16 54.85
CA ARG A 959 19.34 -52.66 54.39
C ARG A 959 19.20 -53.37 53.04
N ILE A 960 20.18 -53.25 52.15
CA ILE A 960 20.33 -54.12 50.97
C ILE A 960 21.25 -55.28 51.36
N LEU A 961 20.87 -56.52 51.03
CA LEU A 961 21.69 -57.71 51.27
C LEU A 961 22.75 -57.87 50.18
N LEU A 962 24.02 -57.94 50.57
CA LEU A 962 25.15 -58.24 49.68
C LEU A 962 25.58 -59.70 49.81
N GLY A 963 26.34 -60.22 48.84
CA GLY A 963 26.60 -61.66 48.67
C GLY A 963 27.33 -62.39 49.81
N GLU A 964 27.86 -61.68 50.80
CA GLU A 964 28.58 -62.23 51.96
C GLU A 964 27.85 -61.96 53.31
N ASP A 965 26.65 -61.36 53.28
CA ASP A 965 25.90 -61.00 54.49
C ASP A 965 25.17 -62.20 55.13
N GLU A 966 25.60 -62.62 56.33
CA GLU A 966 24.82 -63.58 57.14
C GLU A 966 23.46 -62.98 57.58
N VAL A 967 22.38 -63.74 57.39
CA VAL A 967 21.03 -63.36 57.82
C VAL A 967 20.88 -63.61 59.33
N PHE A 968 20.96 -62.55 60.14
CA PHE A 968 20.92 -62.64 61.60
C PHE A 968 19.56 -63.14 62.16
N GLY A 969 19.49 -64.44 62.45
CA GLY A 969 18.30 -65.07 63.04
C GLY A 969 18.05 -64.66 64.50
N SER A 970 17.23 -63.63 64.74
CA SER A 970 16.72 -63.29 66.08
C SER A 970 15.41 -62.48 66.11
N ALA A 971 15.07 -61.74 65.05
CA ALA A 971 13.92 -60.82 65.02
C ALA A 971 12.99 -61.06 63.81
N ARG A 972 11.83 -60.37 63.79
CA ARG A 972 10.92 -60.37 62.64
C ARG A 972 11.52 -59.55 61.49
N SER A 973 12.09 -60.23 60.49
CA SER A 973 12.59 -59.61 59.27
C SER A 973 11.50 -59.52 58.20
N GLN A 974 11.25 -58.31 57.69
CA GLN A 974 10.51 -58.06 56.46
C GLN A 974 11.49 -58.14 55.28
N VAL A 975 11.13 -58.82 54.19
CA VAL A 975 12.00 -58.99 53.02
C VAL A 975 11.30 -58.45 51.77
N LEU A 976 11.90 -57.45 51.14
CA LEU A 976 11.51 -56.95 49.83
C LEU A 976 12.32 -57.69 48.77
N PHE A 977 11.68 -58.62 48.05
CA PHE A 977 12.36 -59.45 47.07
C PHE A 977 12.18 -58.85 45.66
N LEU A 978 13.25 -58.26 45.11
CA LEU A 978 13.24 -57.71 43.75
C LEU A 978 13.28 -58.84 42.73
N CYS A 979 12.21 -58.90 41.94
CA CYS A 979 12.03 -59.85 40.86
C CYS A 979 12.49 -59.22 39.54
N THR A 980 13.63 -59.69 39.03
CA THR A 980 14.22 -59.34 37.72
C THR A 980 14.46 -60.61 36.91
N ALA A 981 14.58 -60.51 35.58
CA ALA A 981 14.80 -61.67 34.73
C ALA A 981 16.01 -62.51 35.20
N GLY A 982 15.82 -63.82 35.32
CA GLY A 982 16.83 -64.77 35.82
C GLY A 982 17.05 -64.81 37.33
N CYS A 983 16.50 -63.90 38.15
CA CYS A 983 16.91 -63.77 39.57
C CYS A 983 16.61 -65.01 40.44
N LEU A 984 15.70 -65.90 40.02
CA LEU A 984 15.37 -67.15 40.71
C LEU A 984 16.36 -68.30 40.41
N GLU A 985 17.18 -68.18 39.37
CA GLU A 985 18.24 -69.14 39.03
C GLU A 985 19.54 -68.83 39.81
N VAL A 986 19.61 -67.65 40.45
CA VAL A 986 20.83 -67.15 41.11
C VAL A 986 21.00 -67.78 42.49
N LYS A 987 22.06 -68.58 42.65
CA LYS A 987 22.41 -69.31 43.87
C LYS A 987 22.42 -68.46 45.15
N GLN A 988 22.86 -67.20 45.08
CA GLN A 988 22.83 -66.28 46.21
C GLN A 988 21.39 -66.00 46.67
N VAL A 989 20.51 -65.59 45.75
CA VAL A 989 19.09 -65.29 46.02
C VAL A 989 18.40 -66.52 46.62
N ALA A 990 18.64 -67.70 46.03
CA ALA A 990 18.09 -68.95 46.53
C ALA A 990 18.62 -69.33 47.93
N SER A 991 19.92 -69.15 48.19
CA SER A 991 20.53 -69.38 49.51
C SER A 991 19.98 -68.46 50.59
N CYS A 992 19.87 -67.15 50.31
CA CYS A 992 19.31 -66.19 51.25
C CYS A 992 17.83 -66.47 51.56
N LEU A 993 17.03 -66.86 50.57
CA LEU A 993 15.62 -67.22 50.78
C LEU A 993 15.48 -68.49 51.64
N VAL A 994 16.27 -69.54 51.38
CA VAL A 994 16.25 -70.78 52.18
C VAL A 994 16.67 -70.55 53.63
N GLN A 995 17.58 -69.60 53.90
CA GLN A 995 18.00 -69.25 55.27
C GLN A 995 16.91 -68.56 56.13
N LEU A 996 15.82 -68.05 55.54
CA LEU A 996 14.77 -67.36 56.28
C LEU A 996 13.99 -68.31 57.22
N ASN A 997 13.55 -67.76 58.36
CA ASN A 997 12.65 -68.44 59.28
C ASN A 997 11.18 -68.14 58.93
N LEU A 998 10.52 -69.13 58.33
CA LEU A 998 9.14 -69.09 57.84
C LEU A 998 8.11 -68.69 58.91
N GLU A 999 8.35 -68.97 60.20
CA GLU A 999 7.43 -68.61 61.29
C GLU A 999 7.48 -67.13 61.69
N SER A 1000 8.55 -66.41 61.34
CA SER A 1000 8.82 -65.04 61.81
C SER A 1000 9.04 -64.00 60.70
N SER A 1001 9.26 -64.43 59.46
CA SER A 1001 9.58 -63.57 58.32
C SER A 1001 8.40 -63.39 57.37
N TRP A 1002 8.33 -62.22 56.72
CA TRP A 1002 7.36 -61.90 55.68
C TRP A 1002 8.11 -61.47 54.42
N ILE A 1003 7.69 -61.96 53.24
CA ILE A 1003 8.32 -61.66 51.95
C ILE A 1003 7.29 -60.93 51.06
N LEU A 1004 7.67 -59.78 50.52
CA LEU A 1004 6.91 -59.07 49.51
C LEU A 1004 7.66 -59.14 48.16
N PRO A 1005 7.09 -59.80 47.13
CA PRO A 1005 7.63 -59.74 45.78
C PRO A 1005 7.46 -58.32 45.20
N VAL A 1006 8.55 -57.74 44.72
CA VAL A 1006 8.60 -56.43 44.07
C VAL A 1006 9.02 -56.65 42.62
N LEU A 1007 8.12 -56.45 41.66
CA LEU A 1007 8.40 -56.60 40.23
C LEU A 1007 9.26 -55.42 39.78
N ALA A 1008 10.57 -55.65 39.72
CA ALA A 1008 11.57 -54.65 39.35
C ALA A 1008 11.71 -54.49 37.83
N GLU A 1009 11.29 -55.50 37.08
CA GLU A 1009 11.49 -55.59 35.64
C GLU A 1009 10.24 -56.08 34.89
N ASP A 1010 9.83 -55.37 33.83
CA ASP A 1010 8.64 -55.69 33.03
C ASP A 1010 8.76 -57.02 32.24
N SER A 1011 9.96 -57.61 32.19
CA SER A 1011 10.29 -58.90 31.55
C SER A 1011 10.16 -60.09 32.50
N PHE A 1012 10.05 -59.87 33.81
CA PHE A 1012 9.96 -60.94 34.79
C PHE A 1012 8.59 -61.61 34.71
N GLN A 1013 8.57 -62.89 34.33
CA GLN A 1013 7.37 -63.71 34.36
C GLN A 1013 7.23 -64.36 35.75
N ILE A 1014 6.09 -64.12 36.41
CA ILE A 1014 5.78 -64.78 37.69
C ILE A 1014 5.70 -66.30 37.44
N PRO A 1015 6.47 -67.13 38.16
CA PRO A 1015 6.56 -68.56 37.90
C PRO A 1015 5.22 -69.27 38.14
N THR A 1016 4.80 -70.11 37.19
CA THR A 1016 3.62 -70.98 37.33
C THR A 1016 4.00 -72.30 38.00
N PHE A 1017 3.68 -72.44 39.28
CA PHE A 1017 3.98 -73.64 40.07
C PHE A 1017 3.10 -74.84 39.68
N HIS A 1018 3.54 -75.60 38.66
CA HIS A 1018 3.06 -76.96 38.42
C HIS A 1018 3.83 -77.95 39.31
N GLU A 1019 3.10 -78.86 39.96
CA GLU A 1019 3.64 -79.86 40.92
C GLU A 1019 4.60 -79.28 41.98
N SER A 1020 4.43 -78.00 42.34
CA SER A 1020 5.28 -77.26 43.31
C SER A 1020 6.78 -77.36 43.02
N LYS A 1021 7.19 -77.35 41.73
CA LYS A 1021 8.60 -77.35 41.31
C LYS A 1021 8.90 -76.29 40.25
N LEU A 1022 10.00 -75.57 40.46
CA LEU A 1022 10.67 -74.72 39.47
C LEU A 1022 11.50 -75.60 38.52
N SER A 1023 11.80 -75.09 37.32
CA SER A 1023 12.35 -75.87 36.20
C SER A 1023 13.87 -75.97 36.15
N TYR A 1024 14.56 -75.57 37.23
CA TYR A 1024 16.02 -75.48 37.33
C TYR A 1024 16.47 -76.03 38.69
N ASP A 1025 17.69 -76.58 38.73
CA ASP A 1025 18.32 -77.15 39.91
C ASP A 1025 19.56 -76.32 40.28
N ILE A 1026 19.72 -75.98 41.56
CA ILE A 1026 20.71 -75.01 42.04
C ILE A 1026 21.67 -75.71 43.00
N GLU A 1027 22.87 -76.02 42.49
CA GLU A 1027 23.86 -76.85 43.18
C GLU A 1027 24.18 -76.32 44.59
N GLY A 1028 23.83 -77.10 45.62
CA GLY A 1028 24.08 -76.78 47.02
C GLY A 1028 22.98 -75.98 47.74
N VAL A 1029 21.77 -75.88 47.17
CA VAL A 1029 20.58 -75.30 47.84
C VAL A 1029 19.55 -76.40 48.12
N ASP A 1030 18.82 -76.29 49.23
CA ASP A 1030 17.65 -77.13 49.52
C ASP A 1030 16.49 -76.74 48.59
N MET A 1031 16.37 -77.46 47.47
CA MET A 1031 15.37 -77.15 46.44
C MET A 1031 13.93 -77.45 46.87
N GLU A 1032 13.67 -78.38 47.79
CA GLU A 1032 12.30 -78.61 48.28
C GLU A 1032 11.83 -77.42 49.13
N ARG A 1033 12.68 -76.95 50.05
CA ARG A 1033 12.42 -75.74 50.83
C ARG A 1033 12.41 -74.48 49.97
N TYR A 1034 13.28 -74.38 48.97
CA TYR A 1034 13.32 -73.22 48.06
C TYR A 1034 12.02 -73.10 47.25
N ASN A 1035 11.55 -74.20 46.65
CA ASN A 1035 10.29 -74.23 45.91
C ASN A 1035 9.11 -73.80 46.80
N TYR A 1036 8.99 -74.34 48.01
CA TYR A 1036 7.95 -73.95 48.97
C TYR A 1036 7.99 -72.45 49.32
N ILE A 1037 9.19 -71.89 49.54
CA ILE A 1037 9.36 -70.46 49.86
C ILE A 1037 8.98 -69.58 48.66
N CYS A 1038 9.32 -69.98 47.44
CA CYS A 1038 8.90 -69.26 46.23
C CYS A 1038 7.38 -69.34 46.01
N GLU A 1039 6.75 -70.50 46.19
CA GLU A 1039 5.29 -70.65 46.10
C GLU A 1039 4.58 -69.77 47.15
N ALA A 1040 5.07 -69.77 48.40
CA ALA A 1040 4.53 -68.93 49.47
C ALA A 1040 4.75 -67.43 49.23
N ALA A 1041 5.89 -67.04 48.65
CA ALA A 1041 6.19 -65.64 48.35
C ALA A 1041 5.32 -65.09 47.20
N PHE A 1042 5.18 -65.82 46.08
CA PHE A 1042 4.35 -65.40 44.95
C PHE A 1042 2.84 -65.60 45.18
N HIS A 1043 2.44 -66.15 46.33
CA HIS A 1043 1.06 -66.06 46.83
C HIS A 1043 0.69 -64.68 47.37
N GLU A 1044 1.67 -63.86 47.78
CA GLU A 1044 1.45 -62.44 48.09
C GLU A 1044 1.29 -61.62 46.81
N ILE A 1045 0.42 -60.59 46.85
CA ILE A 1045 0.17 -59.73 45.67
C ILE A 1045 1.42 -58.90 45.38
N SER A 1046 2.20 -59.30 44.37
CA SER A 1046 3.42 -58.59 43.95
C SER A 1046 3.18 -57.11 43.62
N VAL A 1047 4.12 -56.23 43.97
CA VAL A 1047 4.02 -54.78 43.70
C VAL A 1047 4.94 -54.37 42.55
N PRO A 1048 4.47 -53.65 41.51
CA PRO A 1048 5.33 -53.12 40.47
C PRO A 1048 6.17 -51.95 40.99
N PHE A 1049 7.48 -51.98 40.74
CA PHE A 1049 8.42 -50.88 40.98
C PHE A 1049 9.47 -50.87 39.88
N THR A 1050 9.28 -50.07 38.83
CA THR A 1050 10.04 -50.23 37.57
C THR A 1050 10.88 -49.00 37.21
N PRO A 1051 12.03 -48.77 37.88
CA PRO A 1051 12.95 -47.65 37.66
C PRO A 1051 13.28 -47.28 36.21
N ARG A 1052 13.43 -48.30 35.35
CA ARG A 1052 13.79 -48.16 33.93
C ARG A 1052 12.65 -47.66 33.03
N SER A 1053 11.40 -47.89 33.39
CA SER A 1053 10.23 -47.66 32.53
C SER A 1053 9.26 -46.61 33.07
N SER A 1054 9.18 -46.45 34.40
CA SER A 1054 8.36 -45.43 35.07
C SER A 1054 9.04 -44.06 35.13
N ASN A 1055 8.24 -43.00 35.03
CA ASN A 1055 8.67 -41.63 35.34
C ASN A 1055 8.78 -41.41 36.86
N ALA A 1056 9.49 -40.37 37.29
CA ALA A 1056 9.75 -40.08 38.70
C ALA A 1056 8.48 -39.99 39.58
N ARG A 1057 7.35 -39.50 39.04
CA ARG A 1057 6.08 -39.41 39.78
C ARG A 1057 5.39 -40.77 39.93
N GLN A 1058 5.47 -41.62 38.90
CA GLN A 1058 5.01 -43.02 38.99
C GLN A 1058 5.88 -43.81 39.98
N LEU A 1059 7.20 -43.60 39.95
CA LEU A 1059 8.15 -44.31 40.82
C LEU A 1059 8.02 -43.90 42.30
N ASP A 1060 7.76 -42.63 42.60
CA ASP A 1060 7.43 -42.17 43.98
C ASP A 1060 6.12 -42.80 44.50
N LEU A 1061 5.11 -42.94 43.63
CA LEU A 1061 3.86 -43.62 43.97
C LEU A 1061 4.06 -45.13 44.21
N GLN A 1062 4.85 -45.80 43.38
CA GLN A 1062 5.22 -47.21 43.57
C GLN A 1062 5.97 -47.41 44.89
N ALA A 1063 6.96 -46.54 45.20
CA ALA A 1063 7.67 -46.55 46.48
C ALA A 1063 6.73 -46.30 47.68
N LYS A 1064 5.75 -45.40 47.54
CA LYS A 1064 4.73 -45.13 48.56
C LYS A 1064 3.83 -46.34 48.83
N ILE A 1065 3.42 -47.08 47.79
CA ILE A 1065 2.61 -48.31 47.93
C ILE A 1065 3.41 -49.41 48.67
N ILE A 1066 4.72 -49.52 48.40
CA ILE A 1066 5.61 -50.43 49.14
C ILE A 1066 5.75 -49.99 50.61
N ALA A 1067 5.94 -48.69 50.85
CA ALA A 1067 6.04 -48.13 52.20
C ALA A 1067 4.76 -48.36 53.03
N GLU A 1068 3.58 -48.11 52.45
CA GLU A 1068 2.29 -48.36 53.09
C GLU A 1068 2.13 -49.84 53.45
N ARG A 1069 2.44 -50.76 52.53
CA ARG A 1069 2.41 -52.21 52.81
C ARG A 1069 3.32 -52.63 53.95
N LEU A 1070 4.49 -52.01 54.13
CA LEU A 1070 5.40 -52.32 55.25
C LEU A 1070 4.84 -51.91 56.63
N THR A 1071 3.84 -51.03 56.69
CA THR A 1071 3.22 -50.59 57.97
C THR A 1071 2.17 -51.57 58.52
N HIS A 1072 1.65 -52.49 57.69
CA HIS A 1072 0.61 -53.44 58.11
C HIS A 1072 1.17 -54.60 58.96
N SER A 1073 0.32 -55.15 59.83
CA SER A 1073 0.68 -56.27 60.70
C SER A 1073 0.55 -57.61 59.97
N HIS A 1074 1.65 -58.08 59.38
CA HIS A 1074 1.67 -59.30 58.57
C HIS A 1074 1.68 -60.60 59.39
N HIS A 1075 1.13 -61.66 58.80
CA HIS A 1075 1.21 -63.03 59.30
C HIS A 1075 2.35 -63.81 58.62
N ALA A 1076 2.74 -64.94 59.23
CA ALA A 1076 3.73 -65.86 58.66
C ALA A 1076 3.28 -66.46 57.32
N LEU A 1077 4.26 -66.78 56.48
CA LEU A 1077 4.09 -67.30 55.11
C LEU A 1077 3.28 -68.62 55.08
N ARG A 1078 2.36 -68.73 54.11
CA ARG A 1078 1.46 -69.87 53.91
C ARG A 1078 1.27 -70.20 52.44
N THR A 1079 1.40 -71.46 52.06
CA THR A 1079 0.92 -71.96 50.75
C THR A 1079 -0.53 -72.42 50.83
N LYS A 1080 -1.20 -72.59 49.68
CA LYS A 1080 -2.57 -73.13 49.58
C LYS A 1080 -2.79 -74.43 50.38
N HIS A 1081 -1.76 -75.27 50.47
CA HIS A 1081 -1.84 -76.56 51.17
C HIS A 1081 -1.83 -76.47 52.71
N THR A 1082 -1.51 -75.30 53.29
CA THR A 1082 -1.43 -75.11 54.76
C THR A 1082 -2.77 -74.75 55.43
N THR A 1083 -3.84 -75.51 55.12
CA THR A 1083 -5.18 -75.37 55.73
C THR A 1083 -5.66 -76.60 56.51
N SER A 1084 -4.73 -77.43 57.01
CA SER A 1084 -4.99 -78.38 58.09
C SER A 1084 -3.80 -78.46 59.04
N SER A 1085 -4.04 -78.25 60.34
CA SER A 1085 -3.07 -78.58 61.40
C SER A 1085 -3.46 -79.88 62.09
N ARG A 1086 -3.49 -80.99 61.34
CA ARG A 1086 -3.38 -82.35 61.88
C ARG A 1086 -2.97 -83.38 60.83
N ASP A 1087 -2.41 -84.46 61.36
CA ASP A 1087 -2.27 -85.78 60.74
C ASP A 1087 -1.29 -85.92 59.57
N LEU A 1088 -0.02 -85.55 59.83
CA LEU A 1088 1.12 -86.36 59.36
C LEU A 1088 1.15 -87.70 60.13
N ALA A 1089 0.04 -88.46 60.09
CA ALA A 1089 -0.23 -89.57 61.00
C ALA A 1089 -1.17 -90.66 60.41
N GLY A 1090 -0.94 -91.02 59.14
CA GLY A 1090 -1.20 -92.40 58.67
C GLY A 1090 -2.57 -92.76 58.06
N TYR A 1091 -2.46 -93.31 56.85
CA TYR A 1091 -3.23 -94.45 56.32
C TYR A 1091 -4.68 -94.28 55.78
N LEU A 1092 -4.80 -94.75 54.53
CA LEU A 1092 -5.95 -95.35 53.82
C LEU A 1092 -6.94 -94.47 53.00
N ALA A 1093 -7.41 -95.11 51.92
CA ALA A 1093 -8.59 -94.82 51.08
C ALA A 1093 -8.56 -93.60 50.11
N SER A 1094 -8.24 -93.89 48.85
CA SER A 1094 -8.83 -93.25 47.64
C SER A 1094 -10.29 -93.75 47.42
N PRO A 1095 -11.04 -93.37 46.35
CA PRO A 1095 -10.78 -92.41 45.25
C PRO A 1095 -12.00 -91.50 44.85
N MET A 1096 -11.89 -90.83 43.69
CA MET A 1096 -12.99 -90.29 42.83
C MET A 1096 -13.72 -89.00 43.32
N THR A 1097 -14.18 -88.06 42.46
CA THR A 1097 -14.24 -88.01 40.96
C THR A 1097 -14.20 -86.57 40.39
N SER A 1098 -13.97 -86.45 39.07
CA SER A 1098 -14.35 -85.39 38.08
C SER A 1098 -15.42 -84.34 38.47
N SER A 1099 -15.53 -83.13 37.90
CA SER A 1099 -14.94 -82.38 36.75
C SER A 1099 -15.46 -80.91 36.85
N GLY A 1100 -15.08 -79.86 36.10
CA GLY A 1100 -14.22 -79.63 34.92
C GLY A 1100 -14.79 -78.43 34.13
N ASP A 1101 -13.93 -77.59 33.53
CA ASP A 1101 -14.23 -76.49 32.57
C ASP A 1101 -15.14 -75.30 33.02
N ALA A 1102 -15.14 -74.10 32.40
CA ALA A 1102 -14.09 -73.31 31.72
C ALA A 1102 -14.52 -71.83 31.45
N LEU A 1103 -13.54 -70.90 31.48
CA LEU A 1103 -13.37 -69.65 30.67
C LEU A 1103 -14.38 -68.46 30.61
N HIS A 1104 -13.76 -67.27 30.53
CA HIS A 1104 -14.09 -66.02 29.78
C HIS A 1104 -14.96 -64.84 30.34
N ASP A 1105 -14.26 -63.70 30.53
CA ASP A 1105 -14.41 -62.36 29.88
C ASP A 1105 -15.33 -61.19 30.35
N LEU A 1106 -14.62 -60.05 30.53
CA LEU A 1106 -14.84 -58.67 29.99
C LEU A 1106 -16.00 -57.74 30.44
N CYS A 1107 -15.59 -56.69 31.18
CA CYS A 1107 -15.63 -55.24 30.85
C CYS A 1107 -16.92 -54.35 30.81
N ASP A 1108 -16.65 -53.07 31.12
CA ASP A 1108 -17.23 -51.78 30.67
C ASP A 1108 -18.61 -51.20 31.14
N ASP A 1109 -18.51 -50.31 32.15
CA ASP A 1109 -18.73 -48.83 32.12
C ASP A 1109 -20.09 -48.07 31.92
N VAL A 1110 -20.22 -46.99 32.74
CA VAL A 1110 -20.81 -45.63 32.50
C VAL A 1110 -22.35 -45.34 32.54
N LEU A 1111 -22.77 -44.77 33.68
CA LEU A 1111 -23.57 -43.53 33.98
C LEU A 1111 -24.85 -43.07 33.23
N SER A 1112 -25.67 -42.27 33.94
CA SER A 1112 -26.87 -41.54 33.45
C SER A 1112 -27.10 -40.18 34.20
N PRO A 1113 -27.99 -39.25 33.75
CA PRO A 1113 -27.84 -37.78 33.95
C PRO A 1113 -28.96 -37.03 34.74
N LEU A 1114 -28.85 -35.69 34.89
CA LEU A 1114 -29.91 -34.75 35.34
C LEU A 1114 -29.82 -33.33 34.71
N SER A 1115 -30.88 -32.51 34.81
CA SER A 1115 -31.13 -31.16 34.21
C SER A 1115 -32.16 -30.35 35.09
N PRO A 1116 -32.76 -29.16 34.76
CA PRO A 1116 -32.78 -28.25 33.57
C PRO A 1116 -32.36 -26.76 33.93
N MET A 1117 -32.95 -25.56 33.63
CA MET A 1117 -34.24 -25.08 33.05
C MET A 1117 -34.20 -23.65 32.39
N SER A 1118 -35.08 -22.68 32.75
CA SER A 1118 -35.52 -21.47 31.96
C SER A 1118 -36.03 -20.30 32.88
N PRO A 1119 -36.70 -19.16 32.47
CA PRO A 1119 -37.34 -18.74 31.19
C PRO A 1119 -37.17 -17.25 30.72
N VAL A 1120 -37.90 -16.83 29.64
CA VAL A 1120 -37.78 -15.52 28.93
C VAL A 1120 -39.12 -14.99 28.33
N PRO A 1121 -39.43 -13.67 28.48
CA PRO A 1121 -40.27 -12.85 27.57
C PRO A 1121 -39.49 -11.55 27.11
N THR A 1122 -39.94 -10.56 26.31
CA THR A 1122 -41.23 -10.14 25.68
C THR A 1122 -40.96 -9.30 24.39
N THR A 1123 -42.00 -8.73 23.74
CA THR A 1123 -42.00 -7.95 22.46
C THR A 1123 -43.08 -6.81 22.52
N PRO A 1124 -43.57 -6.09 21.46
CA PRO A 1124 -43.32 -6.03 19.98
C PRO A 1124 -42.98 -4.56 19.49
N ALA A 1125 -43.22 -4.01 18.28
CA ALA A 1125 -43.98 -4.38 17.05
C ALA A 1125 -43.55 -3.62 15.75
N GLU A 1126 -44.01 -4.16 14.60
CA GLU A 1126 -44.59 -3.61 13.33
C GLU A 1126 -44.58 -2.08 12.99
N GLU A 1127 -44.69 -1.59 11.71
CA GLU A 1127 -45.00 -2.21 10.39
C GLU A 1127 -44.49 -1.38 9.15
N SER A 1128 -44.54 -1.99 7.94
CA SER A 1128 -44.57 -1.55 6.50
C SER A 1128 -44.45 -0.05 6.03
N GLU A 1129 -44.24 0.36 4.76
CA GLU A 1129 -44.02 -0.29 3.44
C GLU A 1129 -43.21 0.63 2.45
N ALA A 1130 -43.34 0.46 1.11
CA ALA A 1130 -42.33 0.82 0.09
C ALA A 1130 -42.54 2.11 -0.78
N ALA A 1131 -41.55 2.36 -1.68
CA ALA A 1131 -41.60 3.04 -2.99
C ALA A 1131 -41.02 4.49 -3.19
N THR A 1132 -40.54 4.72 -4.42
CA THR A 1132 -40.08 5.96 -5.09
C THR A 1132 -41.06 6.28 -6.26
N PRO A 1133 -41.02 7.39 -7.05
CA PRO A 1133 -39.86 8.26 -7.41
C PRO A 1133 -40.13 9.79 -7.71
N ALA A 1134 -39.08 10.45 -8.21
CA ALA A 1134 -39.02 11.52 -9.25
C ALA A 1134 -39.58 12.97 -9.06
N GLU A 1135 -38.72 13.91 -9.51
CA GLU A 1135 -38.95 15.18 -10.26
C GLU A 1135 -39.70 16.42 -9.69
N GLU A 1136 -38.94 17.54 -9.68
CA GLU A 1136 -39.23 18.89 -10.22
C GLU A 1136 -40.30 19.87 -9.65
N VAL A 1137 -39.78 21.04 -9.22
CA VAL A 1137 -40.09 22.41 -9.73
C VAL A 1137 -41.05 23.39 -8.98
N TYR A 1138 -40.54 24.64 -8.89
CA TYR A 1138 -41.11 25.99 -8.70
C TYR A 1138 -41.55 26.61 -7.34
N LEU A 1139 -40.80 27.68 -7.00
CA LEU A 1139 -41.17 29.08 -6.65
C LEU A 1139 -41.93 29.48 -5.36
N GLU A 1140 -41.46 30.62 -4.83
CA GLU A 1140 -42.15 31.71 -4.10
C GLU A 1140 -43.12 31.40 -2.95
N LEU A 1141 -42.67 31.68 -1.72
CA LEU A 1141 -42.94 32.99 -1.07
C LEU A 1141 -41.97 33.29 0.10
#